data_AF-A0A081BNX0-F1
#
_entry.id   AF-A0A081BNX0-F1
#
_cell.length_a   1.000
_cell.length_b   1.000
_cell.length_c   1.000
_cell.angle_alpha   90.00
_cell.angle_beta   90.00
_cell.angle_gamma   90.00
#
_symmetry.space_group_name_H-M   'P 1'
#
loop_
_entity.id
_entity.type
_entity.pdbx_description
1 polymer ?
#
loop_
_entity_poly.entity_id
_entity_poly.type
_entity_poly.pdbx_seq_one_letter_code
_entity_poly.pdbx_strand_id
1 'polypeptide(L)'
;MLDVGCLADETIAEVREKEGRYAAFVRSTPYEFGRLWADAFCAAFVWRKQAGALPPITEIVFRNIERTPYSVSPPIKEEIRRLAAQYQFFHWHLAFPDVFRVPANGSDPEQEAMGWNGGFDVVLGNPPWERVKLQEKEWFAPRHAEIANAPNAAKRRSMIEALAHDDPALYQAFQDARRAAEGESHFIRSAGRYPLCGRGDVNTYTIFAELNRQIQHAAGRVGCIVPSGIATDDTTKFFFQDLMEAQALISLYDFENREGIFPAVHRSFKFCLLTLTGADRPARQGAEFVFFAQNTAELRNQERRFTLSAAEIALLNPNTRTCPIFRSKRDAELTKAIYQRVPILLKEGETEENPWRIRFLRMFDISNDSHLFQTCEQLETAGWNLKGNSFIRENESYFPLYEAKMVHQFNHRFASVEVDTSRQFRQGQPKESSLDNLKDPYFSAEPHYWVKEADVKGQLPEQFHTNWLIGFERITATTNERTFISCILPAAGHSDSIFLVLISKLIDNTPILVSNMNAFCFDYVTRQKLGGLNLNFFLVRQLPILEPSFYNQACNWYPCSKLQDWLIPRVLELTYTAWDLEAFAKDCGYDGPPFRWDEERRFLLRCELDAAYFHLYGIARDDAAYILDTFPIVKRKDEAKYGEYRTKREILDIYDAMRHAQHANIPYHTRLDPPPADPRVAHPAIPRP
;
A
#
# COMPACT_ATOMS: atom_id res chain seq x y z
N MET A 1 -40.07 -27.45 16.84
CA MET A 1 -39.04 -26.56 17.40
C MET A 1 -38.46 -27.25 18.61
N LEU A 2 -37.13 -27.29 18.71
CA LEU A 2 -36.42 -28.00 19.76
C LEU A 2 -36.68 -27.32 21.12
N ASP A 3 -37.01 -28.15 22.11
CA ASP A 3 -37.09 -27.78 23.53
C ASP A 3 -35.76 -28.16 24.24
N VAL A 4 -34.68 -28.41 23.47
CA VAL A 4 -33.37 -28.85 23.99
C VAL A 4 -32.67 -27.72 24.72
N GLY A 5 -32.78 -26.47 24.21
CA GLY A 5 -32.33 -25.28 24.92
C GLY A 5 -33.10 -24.98 26.22
N CYS A 6 -34.32 -25.49 26.37
CA CYS A 6 -35.16 -25.28 27.56
C CYS A 6 -34.95 -26.33 28.66
N LEU A 7 -34.23 -27.41 28.38
CA LEU A 7 -33.85 -28.39 29.40
C LEU A 7 -32.83 -27.76 30.36
N ALA A 8 -32.90 -28.13 31.64
CA ALA A 8 -31.85 -27.81 32.60
C ALA A 8 -30.53 -28.51 32.22
N ASP A 9 -29.40 -28.00 32.71
CA ASP A 9 -28.05 -28.58 32.58
C ASP A 9 -27.26 -28.49 33.88
N GLU A 10 -27.98 -28.40 35.01
CA GLU A 10 -27.39 -28.26 36.33
C GLU A 10 -26.86 -29.60 36.86
N THR A 11 -27.31 -30.72 36.30
CA THR A 11 -26.90 -32.08 36.69
C THR A 11 -26.37 -32.90 35.51
N ILE A 12 -25.53 -33.91 35.81
CA ILE A 12 -25.02 -34.86 34.82
C ILE A 12 -26.17 -35.62 34.12
N ALA A 13 -27.25 -35.91 34.83
CA ALA A 13 -28.40 -36.61 34.27
C ALA A 13 -29.10 -35.76 33.19
N GLU A 14 -29.28 -34.47 33.45
CA GLU A 14 -29.90 -33.53 32.51
C GLU A 14 -28.99 -33.27 31.29
N VAL A 15 -27.68 -33.18 31.49
CA VAL A 15 -26.72 -33.09 30.37
C VAL A 15 -26.80 -34.33 29.48
N ARG A 16 -26.90 -35.54 30.06
CA ARG A 16 -27.09 -36.78 29.30
C ARG A 16 -28.44 -36.83 28.58
N GLU A 17 -29.49 -36.28 29.18
CA GLU A 17 -30.78 -36.16 28.52
C GLU A 17 -30.72 -35.21 27.32
N LYS A 18 -30.08 -34.03 27.49
CA LYS A 18 -29.82 -33.08 26.40
C LYS A 18 -29.04 -33.75 25.26
N GLU A 19 -27.96 -34.46 25.58
CA GLU A 19 -27.17 -35.22 24.61
C GLU A 19 -28.03 -36.25 23.85
N GLY A 20 -28.85 -37.02 24.57
CA GLY A 20 -29.76 -38.01 23.99
C GLY A 20 -30.79 -37.39 23.04
N ARG A 21 -31.42 -36.28 23.44
CA ARG A 21 -32.38 -35.57 22.58
C ARG A 21 -31.73 -34.95 21.35
N TYR A 22 -30.53 -34.38 21.50
CA TYR A 22 -29.76 -33.86 20.37
C TYR A 22 -29.35 -34.98 19.40
N ALA A 23 -28.87 -36.11 19.90
CA ALA A 23 -28.53 -37.27 19.07
C ALA A 23 -29.74 -37.81 18.30
N ALA A 24 -30.92 -37.82 18.92
CA ALA A 24 -32.16 -38.19 18.24
C ALA A 24 -32.55 -37.17 17.15
N PHE A 25 -32.37 -35.87 17.40
CA PHE A 25 -32.64 -34.80 16.45
C PHE A 25 -31.74 -34.86 15.21
N VAL A 26 -30.43 -35.06 15.39
CA VAL A 26 -29.47 -35.17 14.26
C VAL A 26 -29.75 -36.39 13.37
N ARG A 27 -30.45 -37.40 13.89
CA ARG A 27 -30.93 -38.57 13.13
C ARG A 27 -32.36 -38.44 12.62
N SER A 28 -33.00 -37.28 12.86
CA SER A 28 -34.37 -37.06 12.42
C SER A 28 -34.42 -36.83 10.91
N THR A 29 -35.51 -37.29 10.29
CA THR A 29 -35.74 -37.12 8.85
C THR A 29 -35.63 -35.67 8.38
N PRO A 30 -36.20 -34.66 9.09
CA PRO A 30 -36.03 -33.25 8.71
C PRO A 30 -34.57 -32.79 8.72
N TYR A 31 -33.78 -33.21 9.72
CA TYR A 31 -32.36 -32.85 9.80
C TYR A 31 -31.55 -33.47 8.65
N GLU A 32 -31.74 -34.77 8.39
CA GLU A 32 -31.03 -35.45 7.30
C GLU A 32 -31.37 -34.86 5.93
N PHE A 33 -32.62 -34.42 5.74
CA PHE A 33 -33.06 -33.76 4.51
C PHE A 33 -32.45 -32.37 4.36
N GLY A 34 -32.51 -31.55 5.42
CA GLY A 34 -31.87 -30.24 5.43
C GLY A 34 -30.37 -30.36 5.16
N ARG A 35 -29.70 -31.34 5.79
CA ARG A 35 -28.28 -31.61 5.57
C ARG A 35 -27.99 -32.02 4.13
N LEU A 36 -28.75 -32.96 3.56
CA LEU A 36 -28.57 -33.37 2.17
C LEU A 36 -28.74 -32.19 1.20
N TRP A 37 -29.71 -31.33 1.45
CA TRP A 37 -29.96 -30.15 0.62
C TRP A 37 -28.81 -29.13 0.70
N ALA A 38 -28.36 -28.80 1.91
CA ALA A 38 -27.25 -27.89 2.12
C ALA A 38 -25.90 -28.46 1.61
N ASP A 39 -25.66 -29.76 1.79
CA ASP A 39 -24.50 -30.46 1.24
C ASP A 39 -24.53 -30.45 -0.29
N ALA A 40 -25.70 -30.64 -0.92
CA ALA A 40 -25.82 -30.62 -2.37
C ALA A 40 -25.44 -29.26 -2.97
N PHE A 41 -25.80 -28.15 -2.30
CA PHE A 41 -25.38 -26.81 -2.71
C PHE A 41 -23.85 -26.68 -2.70
N CYS A 42 -23.21 -27.04 -1.58
CA CYS A 42 -21.75 -26.94 -1.45
C CYS A 42 -21.02 -27.90 -2.40
N ALA A 43 -21.56 -29.11 -2.60
CA ALA A 43 -21.00 -30.12 -3.49
C ALA A 43 -20.92 -29.64 -4.94
N ALA A 44 -21.84 -28.77 -5.40
CA ALA A 44 -21.85 -28.25 -6.77
C ALA A 44 -20.56 -27.51 -7.17
N PHE A 45 -19.84 -26.90 -6.21
CA PHE A 45 -18.61 -26.16 -6.45
C PHE A 45 -17.36 -27.06 -6.55
N VAL A 46 -17.40 -28.21 -5.88
CA VAL A 46 -16.29 -29.15 -5.76
C VAL A 46 -16.47 -30.44 -6.58
N TRP A 47 -17.64 -30.64 -7.20
CA TRP A 47 -17.93 -31.79 -8.04
C TRP A 47 -16.94 -31.90 -9.22
N ARG A 48 -16.48 -33.11 -9.54
CA ARG A 48 -15.59 -33.36 -10.69
C ARG A 48 -16.40 -33.43 -11.98
N LYS A 49 -16.10 -32.56 -12.95
CA LYS A 49 -16.77 -32.50 -14.26
C LYS A 49 -15.90 -33.19 -15.31
N GLN A 50 -15.97 -34.52 -15.38
CA GLN A 50 -15.20 -35.35 -16.31
C GLN A 50 -16.14 -36.21 -17.15
N ALA A 51 -15.75 -36.50 -18.39
CA ALA A 51 -16.48 -37.42 -19.26
C ALA A 51 -16.54 -38.82 -18.61
N GLY A 52 -17.72 -39.43 -18.57
CA GLY A 52 -17.93 -40.76 -17.96
C GLY A 52 -18.10 -40.76 -16.43
N ALA A 53 -17.96 -39.62 -15.75
CA ALA A 53 -18.24 -39.50 -14.32
C ALA A 53 -19.74 -39.28 -14.03
N LEU A 54 -20.14 -39.34 -12.75
CA LEU A 54 -21.50 -39.01 -12.32
C LEU A 54 -21.85 -37.56 -12.72
N PRO A 55 -23.09 -37.32 -13.21
CA PRO A 55 -23.51 -35.97 -13.61
C PRO A 55 -23.46 -35.03 -12.39
N PRO A 56 -22.92 -33.80 -12.55
CA PRO A 56 -22.85 -32.84 -11.46
C PRO A 56 -24.24 -32.34 -11.05
N ILE A 57 -24.31 -31.75 -9.84
CA ILE A 57 -25.52 -31.09 -9.36
C ILE A 57 -25.88 -29.94 -10.30
N THR A 58 -27.09 -29.99 -10.86
CA THR A 58 -27.71 -28.92 -11.65
C THR A 58 -28.83 -28.26 -10.84
N GLU A 59 -29.31 -27.10 -11.29
CA GLU A 59 -30.45 -26.42 -10.67
C GLU A 59 -31.66 -27.35 -10.52
N ILE A 60 -31.96 -28.15 -11.54
CA ILE A 60 -33.08 -29.11 -11.50
C ILE A 60 -32.87 -30.15 -10.40
N VAL A 61 -31.66 -30.71 -10.28
CA VAL A 61 -31.35 -31.70 -9.23
C VAL A 61 -31.46 -31.05 -7.84
N PHE A 62 -30.94 -29.83 -7.69
CA PHE A 62 -31.01 -29.09 -6.43
C PHE A 62 -32.46 -28.80 -6.00
N ARG A 63 -33.31 -28.32 -6.91
CA ARG A 63 -34.74 -28.08 -6.65
C ARG A 63 -35.53 -29.36 -6.41
N ASN A 64 -35.11 -30.47 -7.02
CA ASN A 64 -35.71 -31.77 -6.74
C ASN A 64 -35.40 -32.24 -5.32
N ILE A 65 -34.19 -32.01 -4.79
CA ILE A 65 -33.84 -32.29 -3.39
C ILE A 65 -34.70 -31.44 -2.45
N GLU A 66 -34.84 -30.14 -2.74
CA GLU A 66 -35.66 -29.20 -1.97
C GLU A 66 -37.11 -29.67 -1.84
N ARG A 67 -37.72 -30.11 -2.95
CA ARG A 67 -39.13 -30.53 -2.99
C ARG A 67 -39.35 -31.96 -2.50
N THR A 68 -38.51 -32.89 -2.94
CA THR A 68 -38.66 -34.33 -2.73
C THR A 68 -37.29 -35.01 -2.58
N PRO A 69 -36.70 -35.07 -1.38
CA PRO A 69 -35.35 -35.62 -1.15
C PRO A 69 -35.14 -37.06 -1.64
N TYR A 70 -36.21 -37.85 -1.80
CA TYR A 70 -36.17 -39.21 -2.32
C TYR A 70 -35.97 -39.30 -3.84
N SER A 71 -36.14 -38.21 -4.59
CA SER A 71 -36.07 -38.22 -6.06
C SER A 71 -34.65 -38.27 -6.62
N VAL A 72 -33.63 -38.17 -5.78
CA VAL A 72 -32.22 -38.22 -6.20
C VAL A 72 -31.67 -39.64 -6.14
N SER A 73 -30.96 -40.05 -7.20
CA SER A 73 -30.39 -41.39 -7.31
C SER A 73 -29.36 -41.67 -6.20
N PRO A 74 -29.26 -42.93 -5.72
CA PRO A 74 -28.30 -43.29 -4.67
C PRO A 74 -26.83 -42.92 -4.98
N PRO A 75 -26.30 -43.07 -6.21
CA PRO A 75 -24.93 -42.67 -6.52
C PRO A 75 -24.65 -41.18 -6.34
N ILE A 76 -25.62 -40.31 -6.67
CA ILE A 76 -25.48 -38.87 -6.47
C ILE A 76 -25.46 -38.54 -4.98
N LYS A 77 -26.34 -39.16 -4.18
CA LYS A 77 -26.35 -38.97 -2.72
C LYS A 77 -25.04 -39.40 -2.07
N GLU A 78 -24.46 -40.51 -2.53
CA GLU A 78 -23.19 -41.00 -2.00
C GLU A 78 -22.02 -40.09 -2.37
N GLU A 79 -22.00 -39.56 -3.60
CA GLU A 79 -20.98 -38.58 -4.00
C GLU A 79 -21.12 -37.26 -3.23
N ILE A 80 -22.35 -36.79 -2.96
CA ILE A 80 -22.57 -35.63 -2.07
C ILE A 80 -21.97 -35.90 -0.68
N ARG A 81 -22.24 -37.06 -0.07
CA ARG A 81 -21.70 -37.41 1.25
C ARG A 81 -20.17 -37.53 1.23
N ARG A 82 -19.61 -38.13 0.17
CA ARG A 82 -18.17 -38.26 -0.01
C ARG A 82 -17.51 -36.87 -0.09
N LEU A 83 -18.08 -35.95 -0.85
CA LEU A 83 -17.60 -34.57 -0.96
C LEU A 83 -17.78 -33.81 0.36
N ALA A 84 -18.92 -33.96 1.05
CA ALA A 84 -19.16 -33.36 2.36
C ALA A 84 -18.14 -33.82 3.41
N ALA A 85 -17.78 -35.12 3.40
CA ALA A 85 -16.73 -35.67 4.24
C ALA A 85 -15.32 -35.23 3.79
N GLN A 86 -15.05 -35.14 2.49
CA GLN A 86 -13.74 -34.70 1.98
C GLN A 86 -13.45 -33.23 2.33
N TYR A 87 -14.43 -32.35 2.15
CA TYR A 87 -14.29 -30.90 2.32
C TYR A 87 -14.83 -30.39 3.67
N GLN A 88 -15.30 -31.29 4.55
CA GLN A 88 -15.78 -30.98 5.90
C GLN A 88 -16.85 -29.88 5.91
N PHE A 89 -17.93 -30.06 5.13
CA PHE A 89 -19.00 -29.06 5.06
C PHE A 89 -19.66 -28.81 6.42
N PHE A 90 -19.91 -27.53 6.71
CA PHE A 90 -20.49 -27.09 7.98
C PHE A 90 -21.64 -26.09 7.77
N HIS A 91 -22.80 -26.42 8.33
CA HIS A 91 -24.05 -25.68 8.16
C HIS A 91 -24.55 -25.14 9.50
N TRP A 92 -24.32 -23.85 9.77
CA TRP A 92 -24.62 -23.20 11.06
C TRP A 92 -26.07 -23.38 11.52
N HIS A 93 -27.04 -23.20 10.60
CA HIS A 93 -28.46 -23.32 10.89
C HIS A 93 -28.93 -24.76 11.21
N LEU A 94 -28.16 -25.77 10.82
CA LEU A 94 -28.42 -27.16 11.21
C LEU A 94 -27.71 -27.52 12.50
N ALA A 95 -26.46 -27.06 12.68
CA ALA A 95 -25.66 -27.34 13.87
C ALA A 95 -26.19 -26.61 15.11
N PHE A 96 -26.72 -25.38 14.95
CA PHE A 96 -27.24 -24.55 16.02
C PHE A 96 -28.64 -24.01 15.68
N PRO A 97 -29.65 -24.88 15.57
CA PRO A 97 -31.01 -24.50 15.13
C PRO A 97 -31.74 -23.58 16.12
N ASP A 98 -31.32 -23.58 17.40
CA ASP A 98 -31.87 -22.68 18.42
C ASP A 98 -31.25 -21.26 18.34
N VAL A 99 -30.08 -21.13 17.70
CA VAL A 99 -29.37 -19.86 17.49
C VAL A 99 -29.75 -19.25 16.14
N PHE A 100 -29.77 -20.06 15.09
CA PHE A 100 -30.05 -19.63 13.71
C PHE A 100 -31.36 -20.22 13.23
N ARG A 101 -32.37 -19.37 13.07
CA ARG A 101 -33.72 -19.75 12.66
C ARG A 101 -33.96 -19.31 11.22
N VAL A 102 -34.16 -20.27 10.32
CA VAL A 102 -34.55 -19.96 8.93
C VAL A 102 -36.01 -19.50 8.91
N PRO A 103 -36.33 -18.30 8.41
CA PRO A 103 -37.70 -17.79 8.36
C PRO A 103 -38.62 -18.70 7.54
N ALA A 104 -39.91 -18.71 7.89
CA ALA A 104 -40.92 -19.35 7.05
C ALA A 104 -41.10 -18.59 5.73
N ASN A 105 -41.50 -19.31 4.67
CA ASN A 105 -41.75 -18.72 3.35
C ASN A 105 -42.64 -17.47 3.44
N GLY A 106 -42.13 -16.33 2.96
CA GLY A 106 -42.83 -15.04 2.93
C GLY A 106 -42.51 -14.08 4.09
N SER A 107 -41.61 -14.44 5.00
CA SER A 107 -41.06 -13.53 6.02
C SER A 107 -39.62 -13.17 5.68
N ASP A 108 -39.26 -11.90 5.84
CA ASP A 108 -37.89 -11.43 5.59
C ASP A 108 -36.94 -11.90 6.71
N PRO A 109 -35.73 -12.38 6.38
CA PRO A 109 -34.71 -12.69 7.37
C PRO A 109 -34.16 -11.40 8.03
N GLU A 110 -33.80 -11.47 9.31
CA GLU A 110 -33.07 -10.42 10.02
C GLU A 110 -31.70 -10.16 9.36
N GLN A 111 -31.07 -11.20 8.80
CA GLN A 111 -29.87 -11.08 7.97
C GLN A 111 -30.13 -11.52 6.53
N GLU A 112 -30.39 -10.57 5.64
CA GLU A 112 -30.64 -10.81 4.22
C GLU A 112 -29.53 -11.61 3.53
N ALA A 113 -28.26 -11.31 3.85
CA ALA A 113 -27.11 -11.99 3.26
C ALA A 113 -27.04 -13.50 3.61
N MET A 114 -27.52 -13.90 4.78
CA MET A 114 -27.40 -15.28 5.29
C MET A 114 -28.72 -16.06 5.26
N GLY A 115 -29.85 -15.37 5.16
CA GLY A 115 -31.17 -15.99 5.08
C GLY A 115 -31.69 -16.58 6.41
N TRP A 116 -31.14 -16.16 7.55
CA TRP A 116 -31.57 -16.61 8.88
C TRP A 116 -31.77 -15.46 9.88
N ASN A 117 -32.48 -15.76 10.97
CA ASN A 117 -32.67 -14.91 12.14
C ASN A 117 -31.83 -15.40 13.32
N GLY A 118 -31.43 -14.50 14.21
CA GLY A 118 -30.60 -14.79 15.37
C GLY A 118 -29.09 -14.82 15.07
N GLY A 119 -28.32 -15.30 16.04
CA GLY A 119 -26.86 -15.30 16.03
C GLY A 119 -26.30 -15.43 17.44
N PHE A 120 -24.99 -15.54 17.57
CA PHE A 120 -24.33 -15.64 18.87
C PHE A 120 -24.20 -14.26 19.54
N ASP A 121 -24.48 -14.20 20.84
CA ASP A 121 -24.25 -12.98 21.66
C ASP A 121 -22.77 -12.59 21.71
N VAL A 122 -21.87 -13.57 21.68
CA VAL A 122 -20.43 -13.37 21.72
C VAL A 122 -19.73 -14.37 20.80
N VAL A 123 -18.87 -13.87 19.92
CA VAL A 123 -17.98 -14.69 19.07
C VAL A 123 -16.53 -14.32 19.39
N LEU A 124 -15.76 -15.27 19.91
CA LEU A 124 -14.33 -15.08 20.21
C LEU A 124 -13.48 -16.05 19.39
N GLY A 125 -12.33 -15.61 18.89
CA GLY A 125 -11.43 -16.54 18.21
C GLY A 125 -10.09 -16.01 17.76
N ASN A 126 -9.22 -16.93 17.39
CA ASN A 126 -7.99 -16.68 16.63
C ASN A 126 -8.13 -17.42 15.29
N PRO A 127 -8.70 -16.78 14.25
CA PRO A 127 -8.89 -17.41 12.95
C PRO A 127 -7.58 -17.99 12.37
N PRO A 128 -7.66 -19.00 11.48
CA PRO A 128 -6.53 -19.49 10.68
C PRO A 128 -5.98 -18.38 9.75
N TRP A 129 -4.68 -18.40 9.44
CA TRP A 129 -3.96 -17.32 8.70
C TRP A 129 -3.34 -17.79 7.36
N GLU A 130 -3.75 -18.95 6.87
CA GLU A 130 -3.23 -19.57 5.65
C GLU A 130 -3.86 -18.98 4.37
N ARG A 131 -3.12 -19.06 3.26
CA ARG A 131 -3.66 -18.76 1.93
C ARG A 131 -4.44 -19.95 1.41
N VAL A 132 -5.62 -19.69 0.83
CA VAL A 132 -6.42 -20.73 0.17
C VAL A 132 -5.71 -21.26 -1.07
N LYS A 133 -5.01 -20.39 -1.80
CA LYS A 133 -4.23 -20.78 -2.98
C LYS A 133 -3.04 -21.64 -2.59
N LEU A 134 -2.95 -22.82 -3.19
CA LEU A 134 -1.83 -23.75 -3.03
C LEU A 134 -0.48 -23.05 -3.33
N GLN A 135 0.41 -23.02 -2.33
CA GLN A 135 1.77 -22.51 -2.50
C GLN A 135 2.67 -23.67 -2.95
N GLU A 136 3.01 -23.73 -4.24
CA GLU A 136 3.82 -24.81 -4.83
C GLU A 136 5.10 -25.07 -4.02
N LYS A 137 5.84 -24.01 -3.70
CA LYS A 137 7.10 -24.13 -2.95
C LYS A 137 6.91 -24.79 -1.59
N GLU A 138 5.90 -24.37 -0.83
CA GLU A 138 5.62 -24.92 0.51
C GLU A 138 5.10 -26.36 0.42
N TRP A 139 4.27 -26.66 -0.58
CA TRP A 139 3.73 -28.00 -0.80
C TRP A 139 4.83 -29.01 -1.18
N PHE A 140 5.76 -28.60 -2.06
CA PHE A 140 6.88 -29.43 -2.50
C PHE A 140 8.05 -29.46 -1.50
N ALA A 141 8.23 -28.46 -0.62
CA ALA A 141 9.37 -28.43 0.30
C ALA A 141 9.58 -29.73 1.12
N PRO A 142 8.55 -30.36 1.71
CA PRO A 142 8.71 -31.64 2.41
C PRO A 142 8.63 -32.88 1.50
N ARG A 143 8.33 -32.73 0.21
CA ARG A 143 8.04 -33.84 -0.74
C ARG A 143 9.10 -34.01 -1.82
N HIS A 144 9.62 -32.90 -2.35
CA HIS A 144 10.62 -32.86 -3.42
C HIS A 144 11.41 -31.54 -3.39
N ALA A 145 12.50 -31.50 -2.62
CA ALA A 145 13.26 -30.29 -2.32
C ALA A 145 13.79 -29.55 -3.57
N GLU A 146 14.17 -30.27 -4.63
CA GLU A 146 14.68 -29.65 -5.86
C GLU A 146 13.62 -28.82 -6.59
N ILE A 147 12.35 -29.26 -6.61
CA ILE A 147 11.24 -28.52 -7.21
C ILE A 147 10.96 -27.27 -6.38
N ALA A 148 10.95 -27.39 -5.05
CA ALA A 148 10.75 -26.26 -4.15
C ALA A 148 11.84 -25.18 -4.29
N ASN A 149 13.09 -25.60 -4.54
CA ASN A 149 14.25 -24.73 -4.65
C ASN A 149 14.66 -24.39 -6.09
N ALA A 150 13.79 -24.66 -7.07
CA ALA A 150 14.04 -24.31 -8.46
C ALA A 150 14.36 -22.80 -8.61
N PRO A 151 15.29 -22.42 -9.51
CA PRO A 151 15.85 -21.07 -9.57
C PRO A 151 14.83 -19.99 -9.95
N ASN A 152 13.77 -20.36 -10.67
CA ASN A 152 12.68 -19.48 -11.03
C ASN A 152 11.35 -20.26 -11.24
N ALA A 153 10.25 -19.53 -11.37
CA ALA A 153 8.92 -20.12 -11.52
C ALA A 153 8.75 -20.94 -12.81
N ALA A 154 9.36 -20.51 -13.92
CA ALA A 154 9.28 -21.22 -15.19
C ALA A 154 9.96 -22.60 -15.11
N LYS A 155 11.15 -22.67 -14.50
CA LYS A 155 11.85 -23.93 -14.29
C LYS A 155 11.08 -24.86 -13.35
N ARG A 156 10.53 -24.32 -12.26
CA ARG A 156 9.70 -25.10 -11.33
C ARG A 156 8.50 -25.73 -12.05
N ARG A 157 7.81 -24.96 -12.90
CA ARG A 157 6.66 -25.45 -13.68
C ARG A 157 7.04 -26.62 -14.59
N SER A 158 8.15 -26.48 -15.33
CA SER A 158 8.68 -27.55 -16.17
C SER A 158 9.03 -28.82 -15.35
N MET A 159 9.60 -28.67 -14.15
CA MET A 159 9.90 -29.82 -13.28
C MET A 159 8.63 -30.49 -12.75
N ILE A 160 7.59 -29.72 -12.41
CA ILE A 160 6.30 -30.26 -11.98
C ILE A 160 5.62 -31.05 -13.10
N GLU A 161 5.70 -30.56 -14.34
CA GLU A 161 5.12 -31.23 -15.51
C GLU A 161 5.83 -32.56 -15.82
N ALA A 162 7.14 -32.64 -15.59
CA ALA A 162 7.92 -33.88 -15.76
C ALA A 162 7.49 -35.01 -14.81
N LEU A 163 6.97 -34.67 -13.61
CA LEU A 163 6.47 -35.66 -12.64
C LEU A 163 5.37 -36.55 -13.21
N ALA A 164 4.63 -36.12 -14.24
CA ALA A 164 3.63 -36.96 -14.90
C ALA A 164 4.21 -38.30 -15.41
N HIS A 165 5.51 -38.33 -15.72
CA HIS A 165 6.25 -39.51 -16.14
C HIS A 165 7.20 -40.00 -15.05
N ASP A 166 7.92 -39.08 -14.39
CA ASP A 166 9.00 -39.42 -13.45
C ASP A 166 8.47 -39.94 -12.10
N ASP A 167 7.37 -39.38 -11.60
CA ASP A 167 6.68 -39.81 -10.38
C ASP A 167 5.17 -39.53 -10.48
N PRO A 168 4.42 -40.42 -11.17
CA PRO A 168 3.00 -40.23 -11.40
C PRO A 168 2.18 -40.15 -10.11
N ALA A 169 2.63 -40.76 -9.02
CA ALA A 169 1.95 -40.73 -7.74
C ALA A 169 2.05 -39.35 -7.09
N LEU A 170 3.25 -38.75 -7.08
CA LEU A 170 3.45 -37.39 -6.58
C LEU A 170 2.72 -36.36 -7.45
N TYR A 171 2.74 -36.55 -8.78
CA TYR A 171 1.98 -35.69 -9.68
C TYR A 171 0.48 -35.76 -9.39
N GLN A 172 -0.09 -36.95 -9.22
CA GLN A 172 -1.51 -37.11 -8.90
C GLN A 172 -1.86 -36.48 -7.54
N ALA A 173 -1.02 -36.66 -6.52
CA ALA A 173 -1.20 -36.01 -5.22
C ALA A 173 -1.17 -34.47 -5.32
N PHE A 174 -0.31 -33.92 -6.16
CA PHE A 174 -0.27 -32.48 -6.45
C PHE A 174 -1.56 -32.01 -7.14
N GLN A 175 -2.04 -32.76 -8.14
CA GLN A 175 -3.28 -32.44 -8.85
C GLN A 175 -4.50 -32.50 -7.94
N ASP A 176 -4.57 -33.47 -7.04
CA ASP A 176 -5.66 -33.58 -6.06
C ASP A 176 -5.63 -32.42 -5.05
N ALA A 177 -4.44 -32.05 -4.55
CA ALA A 177 -4.27 -30.89 -3.67
C ALA A 177 -4.63 -29.57 -4.39
N ARG A 178 -4.22 -29.42 -5.65
CA ARG A 178 -4.57 -28.25 -6.48
C ARG A 178 -6.07 -28.18 -6.69
N ARG A 179 -6.72 -29.31 -7.01
CA ARG A 179 -8.18 -29.38 -7.21
C ARG A 179 -8.95 -29.02 -5.93
N ALA A 180 -8.47 -29.44 -4.77
CA ALA A 180 -9.08 -29.10 -3.49
C ALA A 180 -9.03 -27.57 -3.25
N ALA A 181 -7.84 -26.97 -3.34
CA ALA A 181 -7.64 -25.52 -3.19
C ALA A 181 -8.45 -24.69 -4.20
N GLU A 182 -8.50 -25.12 -5.46
CA GLU A 182 -9.32 -24.47 -6.50
C GLU A 182 -10.82 -24.61 -6.22
N GLY A 183 -11.25 -25.74 -5.67
CA GLY A 183 -12.64 -25.98 -5.29
C GLY A 183 -13.11 -25.10 -4.13
N GLU A 184 -12.29 -25.00 -3.09
CA GLU A 184 -12.52 -24.09 -1.96
C GLU A 184 -12.54 -22.63 -2.43
N SER A 185 -11.56 -22.23 -3.25
CA SER A 185 -11.51 -20.89 -3.81
C SER A 185 -12.73 -20.58 -4.69
N HIS A 186 -13.25 -21.57 -5.42
CA HIS A 186 -14.45 -21.40 -6.22
C HIS A 186 -15.69 -21.17 -5.33
N PHE A 187 -15.88 -21.99 -4.29
CA PHE A 187 -16.96 -21.78 -3.33
C PHE A 187 -16.88 -20.39 -2.69
N ILE A 188 -15.71 -20.00 -2.19
CA ILE A 188 -15.51 -18.71 -1.52
C ILE A 188 -15.89 -17.53 -2.41
N ARG A 189 -15.51 -17.58 -3.70
CA ARG A 189 -15.72 -16.48 -4.65
C ARG A 189 -17.14 -16.44 -5.23
N SER A 190 -17.76 -17.60 -5.42
CA SER A 190 -18.97 -17.71 -6.24
C SER A 190 -20.23 -18.09 -5.47
N ALA A 191 -20.12 -18.60 -4.24
CA ALA A 191 -21.28 -19.00 -3.44
C ALA A 191 -22.06 -17.81 -2.84
N GLY A 192 -21.54 -16.58 -2.95
CA GLY A 192 -22.14 -15.39 -2.35
C GLY A 192 -21.97 -15.28 -0.83
N ARG A 193 -21.28 -16.24 -0.19
CA ARG A 193 -21.12 -16.30 1.28
C ARG A 193 -20.14 -15.28 1.85
N TYR A 194 -19.12 -14.89 1.08
CA TYR A 194 -18.07 -13.96 1.51
C TYR A 194 -17.95 -12.77 0.55
N PRO A 195 -19.02 -11.95 0.40
CA PRO A 195 -19.05 -10.86 -0.57
C PRO A 195 -17.95 -9.82 -0.39
N LEU A 196 -17.44 -9.65 0.85
CA LEU A 196 -16.45 -8.62 1.20
C LEU A 196 -15.02 -9.16 1.18
N CYS A 197 -14.77 -10.35 1.73
CA CYS A 197 -13.44 -10.94 1.89
C CYS A 197 -13.10 -12.08 0.92
N GLY A 198 -14.08 -12.58 0.16
CA GLY A 198 -13.91 -13.69 -0.80
C GLY A 198 -13.29 -13.28 -2.14
N ARG A 199 -12.51 -12.20 -2.21
CA ARG A 199 -11.98 -11.60 -3.46
C ARG A 199 -10.46 -11.68 -3.52
N GLY A 200 -9.89 -11.70 -4.73
CA GLY A 200 -8.43 -11.72 -4.93
C GLY A 200 -7.75 -12.98 -4.35
N ASP A 201 -6.48 -12.89 -4.00
CA ASP A 201 -5.75 -13.97 -3.31
C ASP A 201 -6.20 -14.02 -1.84
N VAL A 202 -7.14 -14.93 -1.55
CA VAL A 202 -7.82 -15.04 -0.24
C VAL A 202 -6.91 -15.65 0.81
N ASN A 203 -6.86 -15.00 1.98
CA ASN A 203 -6.35 -15.56 3.21
C ASN A 203 -7.53 -15.97 4.10
N THR A 204 -7.42 -17.11 4.78
CA THR A 204 -8.48 -17.67 5.62
C THR A 204 -8.90 -16.72 6.75
N TYR A 205 -8.00 -15.92 7.33
CA TYR A 205 -8.38 -15.02 8.43
C TYR A 205 -9.42 -13.97 8.01
N THR A 206 -9.42 -13.55 6.73
CA THR A 206 -10.31 -12.49 6.25
C THR A 206 -11.75 -13.00 6.15
N ILE A 207 -11.93 -14.18 5.53
CA ILE A 207 -13.26 -14.81 5.42
C ILE A 207 -13.79 -15.27 6.78
N PHE A 208 -12.92 -15.63 7.73
CA PHE A 208 -13.35 -15.92 9.09
C PHE A 208 -13.71 -14.65 9.87
N ALA A 209 -13.04 -13.51 9.64
CA ALA A 209 -13.45 -12.24 10.22
C ALA A 209 -14.83 -11.81 9.71
N GLU A 210 -15.09 -11.98 8.41
CA GLU A 210 -16.42 -11.79 7.82
C GLU A 210 -17.43 -12.78 8.40
N LEU A 211 -17.08 -14.07 8.50
CA LEU A 211 -17.94 -15.09 9.10
C LEU A 211 -18.32 -14.75 10.54
N ASN A 212 -17.34 -14.38 11.37
CA ASN A 212 -17.55 -14.06 12.78
C ASN A 212 -18.60 -12.97 12.95
N ARG A 213 -18.59 -11.95 12.08
CA ARG A 213 -19.60 -10.90 12.04
C ARG A 213 -20.95 -11.42 11.54
N GLN A 214 -20.98 -12.27 10.53
CA GLN A 214 -22.23 -12.84 10.01
C GLN A 214 -22.94 -13.73 11.03
N ILE A 215 -22.21 -14.52 11.83
CA ILE A 215 -22.80 -15.41 12.83
C ILE A 215 -23.14 -14.71 14.16
N GLN A 216 -22.88 -13.40 14.26
CA GLN A 216 -23.13 -12.58 15.44
C GLN A 216 -24.60 -12.15 15.52
N HIS A 217 -25.14 -12.10 16.75
CA HIS A 217 -26.45 -11.51 17.03
C HIS A 217 -26.46 -9.98 16.85
N ALA A 218 -27.61 -9.38 16.52
CA ALA A 218 -27.74 -7.93 16.32
C ALA A 218 -27.34 -7.08 17.54
N ALA A 219 -27.45 -7.62 18.76
CA ALA A 219 -26.99 -7.00 20.01
C ALA A 219 -25.65 -7.57 20.54
N GLY A 220 -25.07 -8.54 19.83
CA GLY A 220 -23.89 -9.29 20.24
C GLY A 220 -22.56 -8.57 19.99
N ARG A 221 -21.44 -9.26 20.24
CA ARG A 221 -20.07 -8.76 20.00
C ARG A 221 -19.16 -9.82 19.38
N VAL A 222 -18.17 -9.37 18.61
CA VAL A 222 -17.06 -10.19 18.12
C VAL A 222 -15.76 -9.68 18.71
N GLY A 223 -14.89 -10.58 19.13
CA GLY A 223 -13.49 -10.29 19.47
C GLY A 223 -12.57 -11.32 18.83
N CYS A 224 -11.70 -10.90 17.91
CA CYS A 224 -10.75 -11.83 17.30
C CYS A 224 -9.34 -11.27 17.14
N ILE A 225 -8.38 -12.19 17.07
CA ILE A 225 -6.97 -11.90 16.79
C ILE A 225 -6.71 -12.23 15.33
N VAL A 226 -6.38 -11.21 14.53
CA VAL A 226 -6.14 -11.38 13.09
C VAL A 226 -4.92 -10.56 12.65
N PRO A 227 -4.28 -10.86 11.52
CA PRO A 227 -3.27 -9.98 10.93
C PRO A 227 -3.82 -8.57 10.72
N SER A 228 -2.99 -7.56 11.00
CA SER A 228 -3.39 -6.14 10.92
C SER A 228 -3.79 -5.69 9.51
N GLY A 229 -3.38 -6.46 8.49
CA GLY A 229 -3.79 -6.30 7.09
C GLY A 229 -5.30 -6.19 6.91
N ILE A 230 -6.12 -6.74 7.82
CA ILE A 230 -7.59 -6.65 7.78
C ILE A 230 -8.12 -5.23 7.57
N ALA A 231 -7.43 -4.21 8.08
CA ALA A 231 -7.83 -2.81 7.98
C ALA A 231 -6.94 -1.94 7.05
N THR A 232 -5.75 -2.42 6.68
CA THR A 232 -4.74 -1.63 5.95
C THR A 232 -4.56 -2.07 4.51
N ASP A 233 -4.86 -3.33 4.18
CA ASP A 233 -4.58 -3.91 2.87
C ASP A 233 -5.71 -3.60 1.88
N ASP A 234 -5.36 -3.54 0.58
CA ASP A 234 -6.34 -3.27 -0.48
C ASP A 234 -7.35 -4.42 -0.65
N THR A 235 -6.92 -5.67 -0.41
CA THR A 235 -7.77 -6.87 -0.59
C THR A 235 -8.92 -6.95 0.41
N THR A 236 -8.80 -6.33 1.58
CA THR A 236 -9.82 -6.32 2.64
C THR A 236 -10.51 -4.98 2.79
N LYS A 237 -10.21 -4.00 1.93
CA LYS A 237 -10.74 -2.63 2.04
C LYS A 237 -12.27 -2.59 2.08
N PHE A 238 -12.96 -3.43 1.31
CA PHE A 238 -14.42 -3.46 1.28
C PHE A 238 -15.01 -3.92 2.61
N PHE A 239 -14.38 -4.90 3.26
CA PHE A 239 -14.79 -5.35 4.58
C PHE A 239 -14.57 -4.25 5.61
N PHE A 240 -13.40 -3.62 5.62
CA PHE A 240 -13.11 -2.53 6.53
C PHE A 240 -14.01 -1.30 6.32
N GLN A 241 -14.26 -0.92 5.07
CA GLN A 241 -15.20 0.13 4.69
C GLN A 241 -16.59 -0.16 5.26
N ASP A 242 -17.11 -1.35 5.01
CA ASP A 242 -18.44 -1.75 5.48
C ASP A 242 -18.51 -1.78 7.02
N LEU A 243 -17.46 -2.22 7.72
CA LEU A 243 -17.38 -2.14 9.18
C LEU A 243 -17.47 -0.70 9.70
N MET A 244 -16.80 0.25 9.04
CA MET A 244 -16.78 1.65 9.44
C MET A 244 -18.12 2.34 9.13
N GLU A 245 -18.67 2.10 7.94
CA GLU A 245 -19.94 2.68 7.48
C GLU A 245 -21.12 2.16 8.29
N ALA A 246 -21.16 0.86 8.58
CA ALA A 246 -22.16 0.25 9.47
C ALA A 246 -21.95 0.58 10.95
N GLN A 247 -20.90 1.34 11.30
CA GLN A 247 -20.49 1.63 12.69
C GLN A 247 -20.33 0.34 13.53
N ALA A 248 -19.92 -0.75 12.88
CA ALA A 248 -19.77 -2.07 13.47
C ALA A 248 -18.40 -2.28 14.13
N LEU A 249 -17.41 -1.43 13.84
CA LEU A 249 -16.09 -1.50 14.50
C LEU A 249 -16.09 -0.71 15.82
N ILE A 250 -15.82 -1.39 16.94
CA ILE A 250 -15.60 -0.73 18.24
C ILE A 250 -14.13 -0.32 18.36
N SER A 251 -13.21 -1.27 18.13
CA SER A 251 -11.79 -1.01 18.27
C SER A 251 -10.93 -1.93 17.42
N LEU A 252 -9.78 -1.39 17.00
CA LEU A 252 -8.69 -2.13 16.37
C LEU A 252 -7.37 -1.75 17.04
N TYR A 253 -6.78 -2.69 17.76
CA TYR A 253 -5.49 -2.49 18.42
C TYR A 253 -4.42 -3.34 17.74
N ASP A 254 -3.57 -2.70 16.95
CA ASP A 254 -2.46 -3.30 16.24
C ASP A 254 -1.21 -3.41 17.12
N PHE A 255 -0.57 -4.57 17.01
CA PHE A 255 0.61 -4.99 17.75
C PHE A 255 1.74 -5.38 16.78
N GLU A 256 2.97 -5.05 17.16
CA GLU A 256 4.18 -5.64 16.61
C GLU A 256 4.72 -6.65 17.63
N ASN A 257 4.96 -7.91 17.23
CA ASN A 257 5.41 -8.98 18.12
C ASN A 257 6.88 -8.82 18.59
N ARG A 258 7.37 -7.59 18.74
CA ARG A 258 8.78 -7.26 18.99
C ARG A 258 9.24 -7.77 20.35
N GLU A 259 8.40 -7.62 21.37
CA GLU A 259 8.64 -8.16 22.71
C GLU A 259 8.31 -9.66 22.82
N GLY A 260 7.73 -10.27 21.78
CA GLY A 260 7.49 -11.70 21.72
C GLY A 260 6.31 -12.13 22.57
N ILE A 261 5.20 -11.38 22.51
CA ILE A 261 3.88 -11.76 23.05
C ILE A 261 3.57 -13.21 22.64
N PHE A 262 3.86 -13.55 21.39
CA PHE A 262 3.83 -14.92 20.86
C PHE A 262 5.26 -15.39 20.55
N PRO A 263 5.89 -16.23 21.40
CA PRO A 263 7.29 -16.62 21.25
C PRO A 263 7.63 -17.36 19.95
N ALA A 264 6.68 -18.11 19.39
CA ALA A 264 6.85 -18.89 18.16
C ALA A 264 6.61 -18.09 16.88
N VAL A 265 6.20 -16.82 16.99
CA VAL A 265 5.91 -15.94 15.85
C VAL A 265 7.07 -14.98 15.65
N HIS A 266 7.39 -14.67 14.39
CA HIS A 266 8.46 -13.74 14.05
C HIS A 266 8.30 -12.39 14.77
N ARG A 267 9.40 -11.82 15.26
CA ARG A 267 9.39 -10.60 16.09
C ARG A 267 8.83 -9.37 15.39
N SER A 268 8.89 -9.32 14.06
CA SER A 268 8.34 -8.21 13.27
C SER A 268 6.92 -8.47 12.75
N PHE A 269 6.30 -9.60 13.12
CA PHE A 269 4.95 -9.91 12.63
C PHE A 269 3.94 -8.96 13.29
N LYS A 270 2.96 -8.50 12.51
CA LYS A 270 1.91 -7.61 12.97
C LYS A 270 0.56 -8.31 13.02
N PHE A 271 -0.14 -8.13 14.13
CA PHE A 271 -1.49 -8.63 14.35
C PHE A 271 -2.30 -7.59 15.10
N CYS A 272 -3.63 -7.66 15.04
CA CYS A 272 -4.50 -6.78 15.78
C CYS A 272 -5.58 -7.53 16.57
N LEU A 273 -6.04 -6.87 17.63
CA LEU A 273 -7.28 -7.22 18.32
C LEU A 273 -8.42 -6.47 17.62
N LEU A 274 -9.28 -7.20 16.93
CA LEU A 274 -10.45 -6.67 16.23
C LEU A 274 -11.69 -6.87 17.11
N THR A 275 -12.37 -5.79 17.48
CA THR A 275 -13.60 -5.83 18.28
C THR A 275 -14.76 -5.23 17.51
N LEU A 276 -15.80 -6.04 17.26
CA LEU A 276 -16.99 -5.63 16.52
C LEU A 276 -18.25 -5.65 17.38
N THR A 277 -19.24 -4.89 16.96
CA THR A 277 -20.57 -4.76 17.57
C THR A 277 -21.67 -5.01 16.55
N GLY A 278 -22.81 -5.49 17.02
CA GLY A 278 -23.98 -5.72 16.17
C GLY A 278 -24.75 -4.43 15.90
N ALA A 279 -25.66 -4.50 14.92
CA ALA A 279 -26.42 -3.35 14.42
C ALA A 279 -27.28 -2.62 15.48
N ASP A 280 -27.69 -3.30 16.55
CA ASP A 280 -28.48 -2.69 17.64
C ASP A 280 -27.61 -1.84 18.59
N ARG A 281 -26.28 -1.97 18.50
CA ARG A 281 -25.32 -1.29 19.39
C ARG A 281 -24.19 -0.64 18.58
N PRO A 282 -24.48 0.26 17.63
CA PRO A 282 -23.48 0.85 16.76
C PRO A 282 -22.47 1.71 17.53
N ALA A 283 -21.22 1.71 17.09
CA ALA A 283 -20.13 2.53 17.61
C ALA A 283 -20.27 3.99 17.13
N ARG A 284 -21.30 4.70 17.62
CA ARG A 284 -21.68 6.05 17.13
C ARG A 284 -20.59 7.11 17.27
N GLN A 285 -19.65 6.92 18.19
CA GLN A 285 -18.52 7.85 18.41
C GLN A 285 -17.35 7.61 17.46
N GLY A 286 -17.43 6.59 16.59
CA GLY A 286 -16.32 6.10 15.78
C GLY A 286 -15.61 4.92 16.45
N ALA A 287 -14.65 4.35 15.72
CA ALA A 287 -13.84 3.23 16.17
C ALA A 287 -12.56 3.73 16.84
N GLU A 288 -12.11 3.02 17.87
CA GLU A 288 -10.87 3.32 18.57
C GLU A 288 -9.68 2.55 18.00
N PHE A 289 -8.55 3.22 17.85
CA PHE A 289 -7.35 2.67 17.26
C PHE A 289 -6.13 2.85 18.15
N VAL A 290 -5.26 1.84 18.12
CA VAL A 290 -3.89 1.88 18.61
C VAL A 290 -3.03 1.15 17.59
N PHE A 291 -1.89 1.72 17.20
CA PHE A 291 -0.95 1.07 16.29
C PHE A 291 0.43 0.90 16.91
N PHE A 292 1.15 -0.12 16.46
CA PHE A 292 2.51 -0.47 16.87
C PHE A 292 2.65 -0.76 18.36
N ALA A 293 1.62 -1.30 19.01
CA ALA A 293 1.74 -1.72 20.41
C ALA A 293 2.71 -2.90 20.52
N GLN A 294 3.61 -2.89 21.50
CA GLN A 294 4.56 -3.99 21.73
C GLN A 294 4.09 -4.92 22.86
N ASN A 295 3.20 -4.42 23.71
CA ASN A 295 2.55 -5.17 24.79
C ASN A 295 1.19 -4.55 25.15
N THR A 296 0.41 -5.26 25.97
CA THR A 296 -0.95 -4.85 26.34
C THR A 296 -0.99 -3.66 27.30
N ALA A 297 0.09 -3.36 28.02
CA ALA A 297 0.13 -2.20 28.93
C ALA A 297 0.08 -0.88 28.16
N GLU A 298 0.63 -0.86 26.94
CA GLU A 298 0.59 0.31 26.05
C GLU A 298 -0.81 0.71 25.62
N LEU A 299 -1.80 -0.21 25.67
CA LEU A 299 -3.21 0.12 25.42
C LEU A 299 -3.79 1.10 26.45
N ARG A 300 -3.15 1.25 27.61
CA ARG A 300 -3.56 2.22 28.64
C ARG A 300 -3.05 3.63 28.37
N ASN A 301 -2.12 3.80 27.43
CA ASN A 301 -1.55 5.09 27.10
C ASN A 301 -2.55 5.91 26.26
N GLN A 302 -3.16 6.92 26.88
CA GLN A 302 -4.15 7.78 26.24
C GLN A 302 -3.60 8.53 25.02
N GLU A 303 -2.30 8.86 24.98
CA GLU A 303 -1.69 9.55 23.86
C GLU A 303 -1.57 8.67 22.60
N ARG A 304 -1.68 7.35 22.75
CA ARG A 304 -1.65 6.40 21.62
C ARG A 304 -3.03 5.99 21.13
N ARG A 305 -4.06 6.30 21.91
CA ARG A 305 -5.46 5.98 21.59
C ARG A 305 -6.07 7.15 20.84
N PHE A 306 -6.63 6.87 19.69
CA PHE A 306 -7.35 7.86 18.91
C PHE A 306 -8.59 7.23 18.28
N THR A 307 -9.57 8.07 17.98
CA THR A 307 -10.85 7.64 17.43
C THR A 307 -10.98 8.17 16.01
N LEU A 308 -11.46 7.32 15.10
CA LEU A 308 -11.79 7.72 13.74
C LEU A 308 -13.20 7.24 13.39
N SER A 309 -13.97 8.12 12.78
CA SER A 309 -15.24 7.85 12.12
C SER A 309 -15.03 7.49 10.65
N ALA A 310 -16.05 6.90 10.02
CA ALA A 310 -16.05 6.64 8.58
C ALA A 310 -15.80 7.92 7.75
N ALA A 311 -16.38 9.06 8.17
CA ALA A 311 -16.18 10.35 7.52
C ALA A 311 -14.73 10.86 7.61
N GLU A 312 -14.06 10.63 8.74
CA GLU A 312 -12.64 10.99 8.90
C GLU A 312 -11.73 10.07 8.10
N ILE A 313 -12.02 8.78 8.03
CA ILE A 313 -11.28 7.85 7.14
C ILE A 313 -11.48 8.24 5.69
N ALA A 314 -12.71 8.62 5.32
CA ALA A 314 -13.04 9.13 4.00
C ALA A 314 -12.29 10.42 3.66
N LEU A 315 -12.05 11.29 4.64
CA LEU A 315 -11.25 12.50 4.47
C LEU A 315 -9.76 12.19 4.29
N LEU A 316 -9.21 11.30 5.13
CA LEU A 316 -7.79 10.97 5.16
C LEU A 316 -7.35 10.05 4.00
N ASN A 317 -8.21 9.14 3.58
CA ASN A 317 -8.00 8.16 2.51
C ASN A 317 -9.18 8.18 1.51
N PRO A 318 -9.36 9.25 0.74
CA PRO A 318 -10.53 9.43 -0.12
C PRO A 318 -10.66 8.40 -1.23
N ASN A 319 -9.55 7.88 -1.78
CA ASN A 319 -9.58 6.92 -2.89
C ASN A 319 -9.72 5.47 -2.39
N THR A 320 -9.01 5.11 -1.32
CA THR A 320 -8.95 3.72 -0.86
C THR A 320 -9.89 3.41 0.31
N ARG A 321 -10.26 4.43 1.10
CA ARG A 321 -10.98 4.32 2.39
C ARG A 321 -10.37 3.28 3.34
N THR A 322 -9.06 3.03 3.23
CA THR A 322 -8.32 2.15 4.14
C THR A 322 -7.98 2.87 5.45
N CYS A 323 -7.57 2.13 6.48
CA CYS A 323 -7.22 2.73 7.77
C CYS A 323 -5.87 3.48 7.71
N PRO A 324 -5.80 4.76 8.15
CA PRO A 324 -4.52 5.42 8.42
C PRO A 324 -3.86 4.84 9.68
N ILE A 325 -2.52 4.90 9.75
CA ILE A 325 -1.73 4.22 10.79
C ILE A 325 -0.98 5.27 11.63
N PHE A 326 -1.67 5.89 12.59
CA PHE A 326 -1.07 6.91 13.45
C PHE A 326 -0.39 6.32 14.67
N ARG A 327 0.75 6.90 15.08
CA ARG A 327 1.46 6.51 16.31
C ARG A 327 0.88 7.16 17.56
N SER A 328 0.32 8.35 17.42
CA SER A 328 -0.25 9.14 18.51
C SER A 328 -1.54 9.84 18.11
N LYS A 329 -2.32 10.24 19.11
CA LYS A 329 -3.50 11.09 18.97
C LYS A 329 -3.15 12.43 18.32
N ARG A 330 -2.03 13.04 18.72
CA ARG A 330 -1.53 14.28 18.12
C ARG A 330 -1.27 14.13 16.62
N ASP A 331 -0.71 13.00 16.19
CA ASP A 331 -0.48 12.74 14.76
C ASP A 331 -1.79 12.61 13.97
N ALA A 332 -2.79 11.96 14.55
CA ALA A 332 -4.11 11.83 13.95
C ALA A 332 -4.80 13.19 13.78
N GLU A 333 -4.79 14.01 14.84
CA GLU A 333 -5.39 15.34 14.85
C GLU A 333 -4.71 16.29 13.86
N LEU A 334 -3.37 16.33 13.85
CA LEU A 334 -2.60 17.19 12.96
C LEU A 334 -2.75 16.78 11.50
N THR A 335 -2.69 15.48 11.21
CA THR A 335 -2.89 14.98 9.84
C THR A 335 -4.31 15.28 9.37
N LYS A 336 -5.33 15.05 10.21
CA LYS A 336 -6.72 15.42 9.91
C LYS A 336 -6.85 16.92 9.61
N ALA A 337 -6.24 17.78 10.42
CA ALA A 337 -6.27 19.23 10.21
C ALA A 337 -5.63 19.65 8.87
N ILE A 338 -4.57 18.95 8.43
CA ILE A 338 -3.98 19.17 7.10
C ILE A 338 -4.96 18.78 5.99
N TYR A 339 -5.55 17.59 6.06
CA TYR A 339 -6.52 17.12 5.04
C TYR A 339 -7.81 17.96 4.98
N GLN A 340 -8.16 18.67 6.06
CA GLN A 340 -9.28 19.62 6.06
C GLN A 340 -8.97 20.91 5.27
N ARG A 341 -7.70 21.24 5.05
CA ARG A 341 -7.26 22.51 4.44
C ARG A 341 -6.64 22.32 3.06
N VAL A 342 -5.91 21.22 2.86
CA VAL A 342 -5.13 20.95 1.66
C VAL A 342 -5.80 19.81 0.88
N PRO A 343 -6.13 20.00 -0.42
CA PRO A 343 -6.71 18.95 -1.23
C PRO A 343 -5.68 17.84 -1.50
N ILE A 344 -6.14 16.74 -2.08
CA ILE A 344 -5.24 15.64 -2.46
C ILE A 344 -4.71 15.79 -3.88
N LEU A 345 -3.59 15.11 -4.18
CA LEU A 345 -2.92 15.19 -5.48
C LEU A 345 -3.81 14.74 -6.66
N LEU A 346 -4.55 13.65 -6.50
CA LEU A 346 -5.41 13.06 -7.53
C LEU A 346 -6.53 12.27 -6.86
N LYS A 347 -7.77 12.72 -7.00
CA LYS A 347 -8.95 12.01 -6.52
C LYS A 347 -9.54 11.13 -7.62
N GLU A 348 -9.60 9.84 -7.35
CA GLU A 348 -10.17 8.84 -8.27
C GLU A 348 -11.68 8.74 -8.07
N GLY A 349 -12.43 8.45 -9.12
CA GLY A 349 -13.90 8.30 -9.06
C GLY A 349 -14.58 8.47 -10.41
N GLU A 350 -15.91 8.60 -10.41
CA GLU A 350 -16.71 8.84 -11.63
C GLU A 350 -16.30 10.14 -12.34
N THR A 351 -15.96 11.16 -11.55
CA THR A 351 -15.30 12.39 -12.03
C THR A 351 -13.92 12.45 -11.38
N GLU A 352 -12.87 12.16 -12.17
CA GLU A 352 -11.49 12.30 -11.71
C GLU A 352 -11.18 13.79 -11.46
N GLU A 353 -10.68 14.10 -10.27
CA GLU A 353 -10.13 15.43 -9.96
C GLU A 353 -8.61 15.34 -10.01
N ASN A 354 -8.03 15.85 -11.10
CA ASN A 354 -6.58 15.82 -11.38
C ASN A 354 -6.08 17.23 -11.75
N PRO A 355 -5.97 18.16 -10.79
CA PRO A 355 -5.65 19.57 -11.06
C PRO A 355 -4.28 19.75 -11.73
N TRP A 356 -3.32 18.89 -11.39
CA TRP A 356 -1.96 18.88 -11.96
C TRP A 356 -1.87 18.18 -13.32
N ARG A 357 -2.94 17.51 -13.77
CA ARG A 357 -3.01 16.74 -15.03
C ARG A 357 -1.88 15.72 -15.15
N ILE A 358 -1.61 15.05 -14.04
CA ILE A 358 -0.50 14.10 -13.90
C ILE A 358 -0.93 12.68 -14.26
N ARG A 359 0.05 11.86 -14.64
CA ARG A 359 -0.06 10.40 -14.71
C ARG A 359 1.19 9.77 -14.13
N PHE A 360 1.03 8.68 -13.40
CA PHE A 360 2.18 7.93 -12.90
C PHE A 360 2.66 6.87 -13.91
N LEU A 361 3.97 6.69 -14.02
CA LEU A 361 4.61 5.69 -14.87
C LEU A 361 5.70 4.94 -14.09
N ARG A 362 5.71 3.62 -14.24
CA ARG A 362 6.84 2.75 -13.92
C ARG A 362 7.49 2.37 -15.25
N MET A 363 8.69 2.88 -15.53
CA MET A 363 9.25 2.85 -16.89
C MET A 363 9.86 1.48 -17.25
N PHE A 364 10.85 0.98 -16.48
CA PHE A 364 11.46 -0.34 -16.73
C PHE A 364 11.54 -1.20 -15.47
N ASP A 365 11.14 -2.45 -15.53
CA ASP A 365 11.30 -3.44 -14.45
C ASP A 365 12.68 -4.11 -14.55
N ILE A 366 13.51 -3.98 -13.50
CA ILE A 366 14.90 -4.46 -13.57
C ILE A 366 15.02 -5.97 -13.85
N SER A 367 14.00 -6.75 -13.49
CA SER A 367 13.99 -8.22 -13.65
C SER A 367 13.33 -8.64 -14.95
N ASN A 368 12.17 -8.07 -15.29
CA ASN A 368 11.42 -8.48 -16.49
C ASN A 368 12.04 -7.91 -17.78
N ASP A 369 12.61 -6.70 -17.69
CA ASP A 369 13.17 -5.98 -18.84
C ASP A 369 14.70 -6.09 -18.92
N SER A 370 15.31 -7.03 -18.17
CA SER A 370 16.77 -7.18 -18.09
C SER A 370 17.46 -7.40 -19.44
N HIS A 371 16.72 -7.90 -20.43
CA HIS A 371 17.19 -8.14 -21.79
C HIS A 371 17.39 -6.85 -22.61
N LEU A 372 16.85 -5.71 -22.16
CA LEU A 372 17.00 -4.39 -22.80
C LEU A 372 18.24 -3.63 -22.32
N PHE A 373 18.86 -4.07 -21.23
CA PHE A 373 19.92 -3.32 -20.55
C PHE A 373 21.30 -3.75 -21.02
N GLN A 374 22.19 -2.77 -21.25
CA GLN A 374 23.58 -2.99 -21.64
C GLN A 374 24.52 -2.35 -20.60
N THR A 375 25.65 -3.00 -20.33
CA THR A 375 26.72 -2.44 -19.49
C THR A 375 27.66 -1.55 -20.30
N CYS A 376 28.45 -0.73 -19.61
CA CYS A 376 29.51 0.09 -20.22
C CYS A 376 30.46 -0.76 -21.07
N GLU A 377 31.02 -1.84 -20.50
CA GLU A 377 31.94 -2.76 -21.19
C GLU A 377 31.34 -3.38 -22.46
N GLN A 378 30.05 -3.75 -22.43
CA GLN A 378 29.35 -4.31 -23.60
C GLN A 378 29.24 -3.29 -24.73
N LEU A 379 28.91 -2.04 -24.41
CA LEU A 379 28.77 -0.97 -25.39
C LEU A 379 30.13 -0.53 -25.96
N GLU A 380 31.15 -0.38 -25.12
CA GLU A 380 32.52 -0.06 -25.57
C GLU A 380 33.06 -1.15 -26.49
N THR A 381 32.91 -2.42 -26.12
CA THR A 381 33.34 -3.58 -26.94
C THR A 381 32.58 -3.63 -28.27
N ALA A 382 31.32 -3.20 -28.30
CA ALA A 382 30.51 -3.11 -29.51
C ALA A 382 30.79 -1.84 -30.35
N GLY A 383 31.82 -1.06 -30.00
CA GLY A 383 32.28 0.10 -30.75
C GLY A 383 31.44 1.38 -30.57
N TRP A 384 30.70 1.49 -29.46
CA TRP A 384 29.99 2.71 -29.10
C TRP A 384 30.93 3.69 -28.39
N ASN A 385 30.71 5.00 -28.61
CA ASN A 385 31.51 6.04 -27.97
C ASN A 385 30.67 6.75 -26.89
N LEU A 386 31.21 6.82 -25.68
CA LEU A 386 30.58 7.57 -24.60
C LEU A 386 30.79 9.07 -24.82
N LYS A 387 29.68 9.83 -24.84
CA LYS A 387 29.68 11.30 -24.88
C LYS A 387 28.82 11.84 -23.73
N GLY A 388 29.47 12.42 -22.72
CA GLY A 388 28.81 12.73 -21.45
C GLY A 388 28.43 11.43 -20.76
N ASN A 389 27.12 11.21 -20.56
CA ASN A 389 26.59 9.98 -19.96
C ASN A 389 25.80 9.09 -20.93
N SER A 390 25.85 9.39 -22.23
CA SER A 390 25.14 8.66 -23.28
C SER A 390 26.12 8.06 -24.27
N PHE A 391 25.86 6.83 -24.70
CA PHE A 391 26.63 6.19 -25.77
C PHE A 391 26.02 6.54 -27.12
N ILE A 392 26.86 6.93 -28.08
CA ILE A 392 26.42 7.38 -29.41
C ILE A 392 27.17 6.60 -30.49
N ARG A 393 26.44 6.18 -31.52
CA ARG A 393 26.99 5.60 -32.74
C ARG A 393 26.08 5.93 -33.92
N GLU A 394 26.63 6.63 -34.91
CA GLU A 394 25.87 7.11 -36.07
C GLU A 394 24.63 7.92 -35.64
N ASN A 395 23.42 7.41 -35.92
CA ASN A 395 22.13 8.02 -35.57
C ASN A 395 21.42 7.32 -34.42
N GLU A 396 22.09 6.41 -33.71
CA GLU A 396 21.54 5.70 -32.56
C GLU A 396 22.21 6.17 -31.27
N SER A 397 21.43 6.15 -30.18
CA SER A 397 21.92 6.50 -28.85
C SER A 397 21.44 5.49 -27.80
N TYR A 398 22.25 5.32 -26.77
CA TYR A 398 21.91 4.64 -25.53
C TYR A 398 21.94 5.64 -24.38
N PHE A 399 20.86 5.70 -23.62
CA PHE A 399 20.69 6.59 -22.48
C PHE A 399 20.96 5.87 -21.15
N PRO A 400 21.44 6.59 -20.14
CA PRO A 400 21.70 6.01 -18.82
C PRO A 400 20.38 5.52 -18.19
N LEU A 401 20.43 4.38 -17.49
CA LEU A 401 19.33 3.86 -16.69
C LEU A 401 19.49 4.33 -15.23
N TYR A 402 18.71 5.32 -14.83
CA TYR A 402 18.70 5.83 -13.47
C TYR A 402 18.03 4.85 -12.49
N GLU A 403 18.66 4.71 -11.32
CA GLU A 403 18.14 3.96 -10.18
C GLU A 403 17.95 4.91 -8.98
N ALA A 404 17.04 4.56 -8.06
CA ALA A 404 16.74 5.38 -6.88
C ALA A 404 18.00 5.76 -6.08
N LYS A 405 18.98 4.85 -6.03
CA LYS A 405 20.25 5.07 -5.32
C LYS A 405 21.09 6.22 -5.89
N MET A 406 20.83 6.63 -7.14
CA MET A 406 21.58 7.69 -7.84
C MET A 406 21.01 9.09 -7.57
N VAL A 407 19.82 9.18 -6.98
CA VAL A 407 19.07 10.44 -6.84
C VAL A 407 18.86 10.76 -5.36
N HIS A 408 18.67 12.03 -5.06
CA HIS A 408 18.26 12.53 -3.76
C HIS A 408 17.43 13.82 -3.95
N GLN A 409 16.95 14.42 -2.87
CA GLN A 409 16.16 15.65 -2.91
C GLN A 409 16.87 16.75 -3.72
N PHE A 410 16.25 17.18 -4.83
CA PHE A 410 16.80 18.18 -5.76
C PHE A 410 18.22 17.84 -6.27
N ASN A 411 18.59 16.56 -6.33
CA ASN A 411 19.88 16.12 -6.84
C ASN A 411 19.74 14.83 -7.66
N HIS A 412 19.78 14.94 -8.99
CA HIS A 412 19.71 13.78 -9.88
C HIS A 412 21.04 13.03 -10.00
N ARG A 413 22.13 13.58 -9.47
CA ARG A 413 23.50 13.06 -9.57
C ARG A 413 24.12 12.80 -8.19
N PHE A 414 23.29 12.31 -7.28
CA PHE A 414 23.65 12.05 -5.88
C PHE A 414 24.70 10.95 -5.74
N ALA A 415 24.61 9.89 -6.54
CA ALA A 415 25.59 8.80 -6.51
C ALA A 415 25.74 8.12 -7.87
N SER A 416 26.96 7.69 -8.18
CA SER A 416 27.23 6.71 -9.24
C SER A 416 26.97 5.29 -8.74
N VAL A 417 26.86 4.32 -9.65
CA VAL A 417 26.72 2.90 -9.30
C VAL A 417 28.03 2.16 -9.54
N GLU A 418 28.67 1.69 -8.48
CA GLU A 418 29.85 0.83 -8.55
C GLU A 418 29.43 -0.64 -8.57
N VAL A 419 29.99 -1.40 -9.52
CA VAL A 419 29.67 -2.83 -9.70
C VAL A 419 30.70 -3.69 -8.99
N ASP A 420 30.27 -4.36 -7.92
CA ASP A 420 31.07 -5.35 -7.20
C ASP A 420 30.74 -6.77 -7.68
N THR A 421 31.55 -7.28 -8.61
CA THR A 421 31.37 -8.60 -9.23
C THR A 421 31.64 -9.77 -8.28
N SER A 422 32.19 -9.52 -7.08
CA SER A 422 32.36 -10.55 -6.05
C SER A 422 31.04 -10.92 -5.36
N ARG A 423 30.00 -10.09 -5.50
CA ARG A 423 28.68 -10.32 -4.91
C ARG A 423 27.78 -11.14 -5.83
N GLN A 424 27.17 -12.18 -5.29
CA GLN A 424 26.14 -12.97 -5.99
C GLN A 424 24.81 -12.21 -6.15
N PHE A 425 24.53 -11.24 -5.29
CA PHE A 425 23.30 -10.42 -5.31
C PHE A 425 23.63 -8.95 -5.04
N ARG A 426 22.89 -8.03 -5.67
CA ARG A 426 23.06 -6.57 -5.54
C ARG A 426 24.50 -6.10 -5.87
N GLN A 427 24.98 -6.45 -7.06
CA GLN A 427 26.31 -6.08 -7.52
C GLN A 427 26.50 -4.55 -7.59
N GLY A 428 25.49 -3.80 -8.03
CA GLY A 428 25.54 -2.34 -8.10
C GLY A 428 25.28 -1.66 -6.74
N GLN A 429 26.33 -1.07 -6.14
CA GLN A 429 26.29 -0.29 -4.90
C GLN A 429 26.38 1.21 -5.20
N PRO A 430 25.71 2.08 -4.42
CA PRO A 430 25.86 3.52 -4.59
C PRO A 430 27.23 3.99 -4.09
N LYS A 431 27.89 4.83 -4.88
CA LYS A 431 29.03 5.65 -4.48
C LYS A 431 28.61 7.10 -4.53
N GLU A 432 28.41 7.71 -3.36
CA GLU A 432 28.00 9.10 -3.26
C GLU A 432 29.00 10.03 -3.97
N SER A 433 28.46 11.00 -4.71
CA SER A 433 29.24 12.01 -5.42
C SER A 433 29.98 12.89 -4.42
N SER A 434 31.27 13.12 -4.66
CA SER A 434 32.05 14.07 -3.86
C SER A 434 31.56 15.50 -4.06
N LEU A 435 31.93 16.40 -3.15
CA LEU A 435 31.63 17.83 -3.31
C LEU A 435 32.27 18.41 -4.59
N ASP A 436 33.46 17.94 -4.96
CA ASP A 436 34.13 18.40 -6.19
C ASP A 436 33.40 17.91 -7.45
N ASN A 437 32.89 16.68 -7.45
CA ASN A 437 32.02 16.19 -8.53
C ASN A 437 30.77 17.06 -8.66
N LEU A 438 30.11 17.37 -7.55
CA LEU A 438 28.87 18.18 -7.57
C LEU A 438 29.14 19.64 -7.96
N LYS A 439 30.34 20.17 -7.71
CA LYS A 439 30.75 21.50 -8.18
C LYS A 439 31.06 21.56 -9.67
N ASP A 440 31.30 20.44 -10.33
CA ASP A 440 31.50 20.38 -11.77
C ASP A 440 30.14 20.34 -12.50
N PRO A 441 29.76 21.33 -13.32
CA PRO A 441 28.47 21.34 -14.02
C PRO A 441 28.40 20.34 -15.18
N TYR A 442 29.51 19.68 -15.53
CA TYR A 442 29.60 18.63 -16.55
C TYR A 442 29.60 17.22 -15.98
N PHE A 443 29.72 17.08 -14.65
CA PHE A 443 29.68 15.79 -14.00
C PHE A 443 28.28 15.17 -14.06
N SER A 444 28.21 13.94 -14.56
CA SER A 444 27.04 13.06 -14.52
C SER A 444 27.34 11.83 -13.68
N ALA A 445 26.34 11.37 -12.92
CA ALA A 445 26.45 10.12 -12.18
C ALA A 445 26.46 8.92 -13.13
N GLU A 446 27.40 8.01 -12.93
CA GLU A 446 27.57 6.82 -13.77
C GLU A 446 26.53 5.76 -13.38
N PRO A 447 25.69 5.29 -14.32
CA PRO A 447 24.70 4.25 -14.06
C PRO A 447 25.33 2.86 -14.11
N HIS A 448 24.58 1.85 -13.65
CA HIS A 448 24.96 0.46 -13.89
C HIS A 448 24.71 0.03 -15.35
N TYR A 449 23.64 0.54 -15.95
CA TYR A 449 23.15 0.12 -17.26
C TYR A 449 22.76 1.29 -18.14
N TRP A 450 22.72 1.02 -19.43
CA TRP A 450 22.19 1.91 -20.47
C TRP A 450 21.10 1.18 -21.28
N VAL A 451 20.15 1.95 -21.80
CA VAL A 451 19.01 1.48 -22.59
C VAL A 451 18.93 2.26 -23.90
N LYS A 452 18.51 1.64 -25.00
CA LYS A 452 18.35 2.34 -26.28
C LYS A 452 17.37 3.49 -26.15
N GLU A 453 17.70 4.61 -26.77
CA GLU A 453 16.84 5.81 -26.81
C GLU A 453 15.43 5.49 -27.37
N ALA A 454 15.33 4.60 -28.36
CA ALA A 454 14.04 4.19 -28.93
C ALA A 454 13.14 3.48 -27.91
N ASP A 455 13.72 2.62 -27.06
CA ASP A 455 12.97 1.91 -26.01
C ASP A 455 12.51 2.89 -24.93
N VAL A 456 13.35 3.85 -24.55
CA VAL A 456 12.99 4.92 -23.60
C VAL A 456 11.84 5.76 -24.14
N LYS A 457 11.95 6.23 -25.40
CA LYS A 457 10.88 7.01 -26.05
C LYS A 457 9.59 6.20 -26.20
N GLY A 458 9.69 4.91 -26.48
CA GLY A 458 8.53 4.01 -26.59
C GLY A 458 7.73 3.84 -25.29
N GLN A 459 8.35 4.08 -24.12
CA GLN A 459 7.65 4.07 -22.83
C GLN A 459 6.90 5.38 -22.52
N LEU A 460 7.27 6.49 -23.16
CA LEU A 460 6.68 7.80 -22.90
C LEU A 460 5.55 8.08 -23.91
N PRO A 461 4.31 8.34 -23.46
CA PRO A 461 3.24 8.65 -24.40
C PRO A 461 3.49 10.01 -25.07
N GLU A 462 3.08 10.16 -26.34
CA GLU A 462 3.42 11.32 -27.19
C GLU A 462 3.08 12.68 -26.56
N GLN A 463 2.00 12.73 -25.79
CA GLN A 463 1.51 13.93 -25.10
C GLN A 463 2.34 14.35 -23.87
N PHE A 464 3.41 13.63 -23.51
CA PHE A 464 4.23 13.87 -22.31
C PHE A 464 5.72 14.11 -22.62
N HIS A 465 6.06 14.45 -23.87
CA HIS A 465 7.44 14.72 -24.29
C HIS A 465 7.97 16.05 -23.74
N THR A 466 8.43 16.01 -22.49
CA THR A 466 9.34 17.00 -21.93
C THR A 466 10.76 16.43 -21.97
N ASN A 467 11.77 17.29 -22.13
CA ASN A 467 13.18 16.86 -22.19
C ASN A 467 13.78 16.64 -20.78
N TRP A 468 12.92 16.56 -19.77
CA TRP A 468 13.20 16.27 -18.37
C TRP A 468 11.97 15.59 -17.77
N LEU A 469 12.11 14.95 -16.63
CA LEU A 469 11.06 14.17 -15.99
C LEU A 469 11.00 14.53 -14.50
N ILE A 470 9.87 14.23 -13.84
CA ILE A 470 9.77 14.25 -12.38
C ILE A 470 9.77 12.81 -11.90
N GLY A 471 10.63 12.49 -10.94
CA GLY A 471 10.64 11.19 -10.30
C GLY A 471 10.56 11.28 -8.78
N PHE A 472 10.14 10.19 -8.16
CA PHE A 472 10.27 9.96 -6.73
C PHE A 472 10.72 8.53 -6.45
N GLU A 473 11.44 8.34 -5.35
CA GLU A 473 11.91 7.02 -4.94
C GLU A 473 10.72 6.14 -4.51
N ARG A 474 10.61 4.95 -5.11
CA ARG A 474 9.59 3.97 -4.74
C ARG A 474 9.91 3.33 -3.39
N ILE A 475 11.17 2.98 -3.16
CA ILE A 475 11.59 2.19 -2.00
C ILE A 475 12.02 3.13 -0.88
N THR A 476 11.35 3.08 0.26
CA THR A 476 11.64 3.97 1.39
C THR A 476 11.13 3.36 2.71
N ALA A 477 11.36 4.00 3.85
CA ALA A 477 10.80 3.60 5.13
C ALA A 477 10.42 4.81 5.99
N THR A 478 9.48 4.62 6.92
CA THR A 478 9.13 5.62 7.95
C THR A 478 10.27 5.87 8.95
N THR A 479 11.30 5.04 8.93
CA THR A 479 12.52 5.18 9.73
C THR A 479 13.67 5.84 8.97
N ASN A 480 13.53 6.14 7.67
CA ASN A 480 14.55 6.84 6.90
C ASN A 480 14.66 8.32 7.31
N GLU A 481 15.74 8.99 6.89
CA GLU A 481 15.92 10.43 7.11
C GLU A 481 14.78 11.24 6.51
N ARG A 482 14.42 10.93 5.26
CA ARG A 482 13.25 11.43 4.54
C ARG A 482 12.45 10.22 4.06
N THR A 483 11.12 10.29 4.11
CA THR A 483 10.29 9.19 3.61
C THR A 483 9.89 9.43 2.15
N PHE A 484 9.59 10.66 1.77
CA PHE A 484 9.39 11.05 0.38
C PHE A 484 10.59 11.83 -0.16
N ILE A 485 11.17 11.35 -1.26
CA ILE A 485 12.26 12.01 -1.99
C ILE A 485 11.84 12.15 -3.44
N SER A 486 11.81 13.39 -3.93
CA SER A 486 11.51 13.69 -5.33
C SER A 486 12.59 14.56 -5.96
N CYS A 487 12.78 14.41 -7.27
CA CYS A 487 13.76 15.17 -8.04
C CYS A 487 13.29 15.40 -9.48
N ILE A 488 13.78 16.47 -10.10
CA ILE A 488 13.79 16.61 -11.55
C ILE A 488 14.91 15.73 -12.11
N LEU A 489 14.61 15.00 -13.17
CA LEU A 489 15.49 14.01 -13.77
C LEU A 489 15.70 14.32 -15.25
N PRO A 490 16.84 13.97 -15.84
CA PRO A 490 17.01 14.01 -17.29
C PRO A 490 16.01 13.08 -18.00
N ALA A 491 15.68 13.40 -19.26
CA ALA A 491 14.92 12.51 -20.14
C ALA A 491 15.76 11.29 -20.57
N ALA A 492 15.91 10.34 -19.65
CA ALA A 492 16.70 9.12 -19.77
C ALA A 492 15.87 7.90 -19.35
N GLY A 493 16.49 6.71 -19.34
CA GLY A 493 15.84 5.51 -18.80
C GLY A 493 15.74 5.56 -17.29
N HIS A 494 14.65 5.04 -16.71
CA HIS A 494 14.45 4.96 -15.26
C HIS A 494 13.99 3.57 -14.86
N SER A 495 14.67 2.96 -13.89
CA SER A 495 14.27 1.65 -13.36
C SER A 495 13.06 1.75 -12.44
N ASP A 496 12.48 0.61 -12.09
CA ASP A 496 11.30 0.51 -11.23
C ASP A 496 11.52 0.84 -9.76
N SER A 497 12.74 1.26 -9.42
CA SER A 497 13.06 1.88 -8.14
C SER A 497 12.69 3.37 -8.11
N ILE A 498 12.53 4.02 -9.27
CA ILE A 498 12.03 5.38 -9.42
C ILE A 498 10.68 5.35 -10.12
N PHE A 499 9.70 6.00 -9.51
CA PHE A 499 8.40 6.21 -10.12
C PHE A 499 8.31 7.61 -10.70
N LEU A 500 7.79 7.70 -11.92
CA LEU A 500 7.72 8.94 -12.67
C LEU A 500 6.34 9.60 -12.53
N VAL A 501 6.35 10.93 -12.48
CA VAL A 501 5.17 11.80 -12.56
C VAL A 501 5.20 12.50 -13.92
N LEU A 502 4.38 12.04 -14.84
CA LEU A 502 4.24 12.60 -16.18
C LEU A 502 3.22 13.73 -16.17
N ILE A 503 3.52 14.85 -16.81
CA ILE A 503 2.65 16.03 -16.86
C ILE A 503 2.27 16.34 -18.31
N SER A 504 0.97 16.31 -18.60
CA SER A 504 0.42 16.32 -19.98
C SER A 504 0.52 17.68 -20.67
N LYS A 505 0.66 18.75 -19.89
CA LYS A 505 0.90 20.10 -20.38
C LYS A 505 1.67 20.83 -19.30
N LEU A 506 2.84 21.38 -19.65
CA LEU A 506 3.59 22.27 -18.78
C LEU A 506 2.69 23.43 -18.37
N ILE A 507 2.39 23.49 -17.08
CA ILE A 507 1.81 24.66 -16.43
C ILE A 507 3.01 25.37 -15.77
N ASP A 508 3.00 26.70 -15.72
CA ASP A 508 4.08 27.52 -15.13
C ASP A 508 4.53 27.05 -13.73
N ASN A 509 3.63 26.41 -12.98
CA ASN A 509 3.87 25.93 -11.61
C ASN A 509 4.44 24.51 -11.51
N THR A 510 4.75 23.86 -12.63
CA THR A 510 5.25 22.47 -12.65
C THR A 510 6.48 22.24 -11.76
N PRO A 511 7.53 23.10 -11.79
CA PRO A 511 8.69 22.93 -10.92
C PRO A 511 8.35 22.95 -9.42
N ILE A 512 7.34 23.73 -9.04
CA ILE A 512 6.91 23.92 -7.64
C ILE A 512 6.31 22.63 -7.05
N LEU A 513 5.84 21.70 -7.90
CA LEU A 513 5.37 20.39 -7.47
C LEU A 513 6.46 19.63 -6.70
N VAL A 514 7.70 19.66 -7.21
CA VAL A 514 8.84 18.96 -6.61
C VAL A 514 9.22 19.56 -5.26
N SER A 515 9.12 20.87 -5.10
CA SER A 515 9.39 21.50 -3.80
C SER A 515 8.34 21.16 -2.76
N ASN A 516 7.07 21.07 -3.15
CA ASN A 516 6.00 20.66 -2.22
C ASN A 516 6.18 19.20 -1.80
N MET A 517 6.45 18.29 -2.76
CA MET A 517 6.73 16.88 -2.50
C MET A 517 7.95 16.65 -1.59
N ASN A 518 8.90 17.60 -1.56
CA ASN A 518 10.08 17.53 -0.70
C ASN A 518 9.93 18.30 0.63
N ALA A 519 8.80 18.93 0.91
CA ALA A 519 8.58 19.69 2.14
C ALA A 519 8.41 18.76 3.36
N PHE A 520 8.86 19.21 4.55
CA PHE A 520 8.69 18.43 5.79
C PHE A 520 7.22 18.13 6.12
N CYS A 521 6.29 19.05 5.86
CA CYS A 521 4.87 18.82 6.12
C CYS A 521 4.27 17.73 5.21
N PHE A 522 4.68 17.66 3.94
CA PHE A 522 4.27 16.63 3.00
C PHE A 522 4.87 15.27 3.38
N ASP A 523 6.17 15.24 3.70
CA ASP A 523 6.88 14.03 4.13
C ASP A 523 6.34 13.50 5.46
N TYR A 524 5.96 14.39 6.38
CA TYR A 524 5.31 14.03 7.65
C TYR A 524 4.01 13.27 7.41
N VAL A 525 3.11 13.78 6.56
CA VAL A 525 1.86 13.06 6.23
C VAL A 525 2.17 11.73 5.54
N THR A 526 3.16 11.71 4.64
CA THR A 526 3.61 10.48 3.97
C THR A 526 4.01 9.40 4.99
N ARG A 527 4.77 9.78 6.04
CA ARG A 527 5.18 8.87 7.13
C ARG A 527 4.00 8.24 7.87
N GLN A 528 2.92 8.99 8.08
CA GLN A 528 1.73 8.48 8.77
C GLN A 528 0.90 7.50 7.93
N LYS A 529 1.10 7.52 6.61
CA LYS A 529 0.34 6.69 5.67
C LYS A 529 1.12 5.49 5.15
N LEU A 530 2.44 5.52 5.21
CA LEU A 530 3.29 4.46 4.71
C LEU A 530 3.33 3.27 5.69
N GLY A 531 2.63 2.18 5.34
CA GLY A 531 2.61 0.93 6.12
C GLY A 531 3.77 -0.05 5.85
N GLY A 532 4.51 0.13 4.75
CA GLY A 532 5.56 -0.80 4.30
C GLY A 532 6.75 -0.08 3.66
N LEU A 533 7.48 -0.77 2.77
CA LEU A 533 8.69 -0.23 2.14
C LEU A 533 8.48 0.38 0.73
N ASN A 534 7.27 0.32 0.18
CA ASN A 534 6.97 0.79 -1.17
C ASN A 534 5.97 1.95 -1.15
N LEU A 535 6.35 3.09 -1.75
CA LEU A 535 5.46 4.20 -2.07
C LEU A 535 4.67 3.90 -3.35
N ASN A 536 3.62 3.09 -3.21
CA ASN A 536 2.73 2.75 -4.31
C ASN A 536 1.90 3.95 -4.77
N PHE A 537 1.50 3.97 -6.05
CA PHE A 537 0.72 5.08 -6.63
C PHE A 537 -0.57 5.41 -5.88
N PHE A 538 -1.30 4.39 -5.40
CA PHE A 538 -2.56 4.62 -4.67
C PHE A 538 -2.35 5.46 -3.40
N LEU A 539 -1.17 5.40 -2.77
CA LEU A 539 -0.84 6.20 -1.61
C LEU A 539 -0.53 7.63 -2.02
N VAL A 540 0.34 7.81 -3.02
CA VAL A 540 0.79 9.13 -3.50
C VAL A 540 -0.35 9.96 -4.07
N ARG A 541 -1.28 9.35 -4.80
CA ARG A 541 -2.49 10.00 -5.35
C ARG A 541 -3.31 10.72 -4.29
N GLN A 542 -3.35 10.19 -3.07
CA GLN A 542 -4.16 10.73 -1.98
C GLN A 542 -3.32 11.40 -0.88
N LEU A 543 -2.10 11.85 -1.18
CA LEU A 543 -1.33 12.73 -0.30
C LEU A 543 -1.79 14.19 -0.47
N PRO A 544 -1.78 14.99 0.61
CA PRO A 544 -2.23 16.37 0.55
C PRO A 544 -1.22 17.19 -0.23
N ILE A 545 -1.68 17.94 -1.21
CA ILE A 545 -0.83 18.84 -2.00
C ILE A 545 -1.64 20.05 -2.47
N LEU A 546 -0.99 21.21 -2.54
CA LEU A 546 -1.65 22.43 -3.02
C LEU A 546 -1.85 22.34 -4.54
N GLU A 547 -3.00 22.83 -5.01
CA GLU A 547 -3.33 22.85 -6.43
C GLU A 547 -2.48 23.89 -7.21
N PRO A 548 -2.30 23.72 -8.53
CA PRO A 548 -1.57 24.69 -9.35
C PRO A 548 -2.11 26.12 -9.25
N SER A 549 -3.43 26.28 -9.15
CA SER A 549 -4.12 27.57 -9.05
C SER A 549 -3.74 28.34 -7.77
N PHE A 550 -3.37 27.63 -6.71
CA PHE A 550 -3.00 28.22 -5.43
C PHE A 550 -1.72 29.07 -5.51
N TYR A 551 -0.75 28.66 -6.33
CA TYR A 551 0.52 29.37 -6.47
C TYR A 551 0.42 30.67 -7.31
N ASN A 552 -0.73 30.89 -7.97
CA ASN A 552 -1.01 32.13 -8.71
C ASN A 552 -1.45 33.29 -7.79
N GLN A 553 -1.72 33.00 -6.51
CA GLN A 553 -2.15 33.99 -5.53
C GLN A 553 -0.99 34.91 -5.12
N ALA A 554 -1.30 35.98 -4.39
CA ALA A 554 -0.29 36.91 -3.86
C ALA A 554 0.51 36.26 -2.71
N CYS A 555 1.82 36.47 -2.68
CA CYS A 555 2.69 35.97 -1.62
C CYS A 555 2.52 36.80 -0.33
N ASN A 556 1.98 36.19 0.72
CA ASN A 556 1.62 36.90 1.96
C ASN A 556 2.81 37.47 2.74
N TRP A 557 4.01 36.89 2.57
CA TRP A 557 5.24 37.37 3.21
C TRP A 557 6.15 38.12 2.24
N TYR A 558 5.77 38.28 0.98
CA TYR A 558 6.54 39.05 -0.01
C TYR A 558 5.57 39.85 -0.89
N PRO A 559 5.09 41.00 -0.38
CA PRO A 559 4.10 41.83 -1.08
C PRO A 559 4.55 42.19 -2.50
N CYS A 560 3.58 42.33 -3.41
CA CYS A 560 3.80 42.65 -4.84
C CYS A 560 4.39 41.53 -5.70
N SER A 561 4.40 40.28 -5.23
CA SER A 561 4.81 39.10 -6.00
C SER A 561 3.78 37.98 -5.87
N LYS A 562 3.65 37.12 -6.89
CA LYS A 562 2.87 35.87 -6.75
C LYS A 562 3.68 34.84 -5.99
N LEU A 563 3.02 33.85 -5.39
CA LEU A 563 3.74 32.76 -4.70
C LEU A 563 4.70 32.03 -5.65
N GLN A 564 4.28 31.75 -6.88
CA GLN A 564 5.11 31.09 -7.88
C GLN A 564 6.42 31.86 -8.14
N ASP A 565 6.37 33.18 -8.23
CA ASP A 565 7.52 34.03 -8.56
C ASP A 565 8.53 34.04 -7.40
N TRP A 566 8.07 33.80 -6.17
CA TRP A 566 8.93 33.64 -5.00
C TRP A 566 9.50 32.21 -4.88
N LEU A 567 8.74 31.19 -5.27
CA LEU A 567 9.14 29.78 -5.15
C LEU A 567 10.10 29.34 -6.26
N ILE A 568 9.80 29.66 -7.53
CA ILE A 568 10.54 29.17 -8.70
C ILE A 568 12.05 29.42 -8.61
N PRO A 569 12.55 30.63 -8.26
CA PRO A 569 13.99 30.87 -8.14
C PRO A 569 14.71 29.92 -7.18
N ARG A 570 14.05 29.55 -6.07
CA ARG A 570 14.63 28.65 -5.06
C ARG A 570 14.69 27.21 -5.56
N VAL A 571 13.63 26.76 -6.23
CA VAL A 571 13.57 25.41 -6.82
C VAL A 571 14.56 25.28 -7.97
N LEU A 572 14.60 26.28 -8.84
CA LEU A 572 15.49 26.34 -9.98
C LEU A 572 16.96 26.26 -9.53
N GLU A 573 17.36 27.07 -8.53
CA GLU A 573 18.73 27.06 -8.01
C GLU A 573 19.10 25.73 -7.33
N LEU A 574 18.16 25.13 -6.58
CA LEU A 574 18.35 23.82 -5.97
C LEU A 574 18.50 22.70 -7.02
N THR A 575 17.96 22.86 -8.21
CA THR A 575 17.81 21.77 -9.17
C THR A 575 18.81 21.87 -10.32
N TYR A 576 18.90 23.02 -10.98
CA TYR A 576 19.71 23.20 -12.19
C TYR A 576 21.18 23.45 -11.84
N THR A 577 21.88 22.38 -11.47
CA THR A 577 23.31 22.42 -11.09
C THR A 577 24.23 21.76 -12.12
N ALA A 578 23.68 21.13 -13.16
CA ALA A 578 24.41 20.54 -14.26
C ALA A 578 23.70 20.75 -15.61
N TRP A 579 24.45 20.70 -16.70
CA TRP A 579 23.98 21.02 -18.05
C TRP A 579 22.94 20.05 -18.62
N ASP A 580 22.88 18.83 -18.10
CA ASP A 580 21.91 17.80 -18.49
C ASP A 580 20.46 18.14 -18.06
N LEU A 581 20.27 19.16 -17.23
CA LEU A 581 18.97 19.74 -16.87
C LEU A 581 18.71 21.12 -17.51
N GLU A 582 19.45 21.51 -18.55
CA GLU A 582 19.25 22.80 -19.22
C GLU A 582 17.81 22.96 -19.74
N ALA A 583 17.22 21.92 -20.31
CA ALA A 583 15.85 22.00 -20.81
C ALA A 583 14.84 22.36 -19.71
N PHE A 584 15.03 21.84 -18.50
CA PHE A 584 14.22 22.22 -17.33
C PHE A 584 14.40 23.70 -16.98
N ALA A 585 15.64 24.20 -17.01
CA ALA A 585 15.92 25.60 -16.69
C ALA A 585 15.27 26.56 -17.70
N LYS A 586 15.33 26.22 -19.00
CA LYS A 586 14.65 26.98 -20.07
C LYS A 586 13.14 27.00 -19.89
N ASP A 587 12.54 25.87 -19.55
CA ASP A 587 11.10 25.79 -19.27
C ASP A 587 10.70 26.59 -18.01
N CYS A 588 11.65 26.86 -17.10
CA CYS A 588 11.48 27.77 -15.96
C CYS A 588 11.74 29.25 -16.30
N GLY A 589 12.06 29.59 -17.55
CA GLY A 589 12.38 30.94 -18.00
C GLY A 589 13.82 31.40 -17.71
N TYR A 590 14.76 30.46 -17.53
CA TYR A 590 16.18 30.77 -17.30
C TYR A 590 17.09 30.16 -18.37
N ASP A 591 17.76 31.03 -19.13
CA ASP A 591 18.68 30.67 -20.22
C ASP A 591 20.17 30.70 -19.80
N GLY A 592 20.45 30.90 -18.52
CA GLY A 592 21.82 31.01 -18.02
C GLY A 592 22.52 29.66 -17.79
N PRO A 593 23.80 29.69 -17.39
CA PRO A 593 24.55 28.50 -17.00
C PRO A 593 24.03 27.90 -15.68
N PRO A 594 24.31 26.61 -15.39
CA PRO A 594 23.92 25.96 -14.15
C PRO A 594 24.40 26.71 -12.90
N PHE A 595 23.66 26.55 -11.80
CA PHE A 595 24.01 27.11 -10.49
C PHE A 595 25.13 26.33 -9.82
N ARG A 596 26.07 27.04 -9.18
CA ARG A 596 27.18 26.41 -8.48
C ARG A 596 26.67 25.64 -7.27
N TRP A 597 27.22 24.43 -7.06
CA TRP A 597 26.88 23.64 -5.89
C TRP A 597 27.50 24.22 -4.61
N ASP A 598 26.66 24.74 -3.73
CA ASP A 598 27.03 25.24 -2.40
C ASP A 598 26.12 24.61 -1.33
N GLU A 599 26.70 23.80 -0.44
CA GLU A 599 25.93 23.05 0.56
C GLU A 599 25.17 23.97 1.53
N GLU A 600 25.79 25.06 1.95
CA GLU A 600 25.23 25.99 2.93
C GLU A 600 24.09 26.80 2.32
N ARG A 601 24.29 27.25 1.08
CA ARG A 601 23.27 27.95 0.31
C ARG A 601 22.06 27.05 0.03
N ARG A 602 22.30 25.81 -0.39
CA ARG A 602 21.25 24.79 -0.61
C ARG A 602 20.51 24.44 0.67
N PHE A 603 21.20 24.43 1.82
CA PHE A 603 20.56 24.23 3.12
C PHE A 603 19.58 25.36 3.45
N LEU A 604 19.99 26.63 3.32
CA LEU A 604 19.13 27.78 3.55
C LEU A 604 17.94 27.85 2.57
N LEU A 605 18.17 27.56 1.29
CA LEU A 605 17.10 27.49 0.27
C LEU A 605 16.01 26.47 0.67
N ARG A 606 16.41 25.28 1.12
CA ARG A 606 15.46 24.27 1.61
C ARG A 606 14.75 24.75 2.88
N CYS A 607 15.46 25.37 3.82
CA CYS A 607 14.83 25.90 5.03
C CYS A 607 13.79 26.98 4.73
N GLU A 608 14.05 27.86 3.75
CA GLU A 608 13.06 28.85 3.30
C GLU A 608 11.83 28.20 2.64
N LEU A 609 12.03 27.16 1.84
CA LEU A 609 10.92 26.40 1.25
C LEU A 609 10.08 25.67 2.32
N ASP A 610 10.72 25.00 3.27
CA ASP A 610 10.04 24.30 4.35
C ASP A 610 9.24 25.25 5.25
N ALA A 611 9.83 26.39 5.63
CA ALA A 611 9.14 27.44 6.39
C ALA A 611 7.91 27.99 5.61
N ALA A 612 8.08 28.24 4.30
CA ALA A 612 6.97 28.65 3.45
C ALA A 612 5.86 27.59 3.43
N TYR A 613 6.18 26.30 3.21
CA TYR A 613 5.16 25.25 3.17
C TYR A 613 4.45 25.04 4.51
N PHE A 614 5.09 25.25 5.65
CA PHE A 614 4.38 25.27 6.94
C PHE A 614 3.30 26.36 6.99
N HIS A 615 3.59 27.58 6.49
CA HIS A 615 2.57 28.63 6.36
C HIS A 615 1.46 28.24 5.36
N LEU A 616 1.83 27.70 4.20
CA LEU A 616 0.88 27.35 3.14
C LEU A 616 -0.06 26.20 3.50
N TYR A 617 0.41 25.26 4.32
CA TYR A 617 -0.41 24.18 4.87
C TYR A 617 -1.23 24.63 6.10
N GLY A 618 -1.08 25.89 6.53
CA GLY A 618 -1.77 26.43 7.70
C GLY A 618 -1.32 25.77 9.01
N ILE A 619 -0.05 25.37 9.10
CA ILE A 619 0.53 24.71 10.27
C ILE A 619 1.00 25.79 11.25
N ALA A 620 0.54 25.70 12.50
CA ALA A 620 0.96 26.59 13.56
C ALA A 620 2.42 26.32 13.95
N ARG A 621 3.12 27.35 14.44
CA ARG A 621 4.54 27.27 14.83
C ARG A 621 4.88 26.05 15.71
N ASP A 622 4.06 25.78 16.74
CA ASP A 622 4.31 24.69 17.68
C ASP A 622 4.06 23.30 17.05
N ASP A 623 3.17 23.22 16.08
CA ASP A 623 2.95 22.01 15.29
C ASP A 623 4.03 21.81 14.23
N ALA A 624 4.57 22.90 13.65
CA ALA A 624 5.75 22.83 12.78
C ALA A 624 6.97 22.32 13.58
N ALA A 625 7.18 22.84 14.79
CA ALA A 625 8.23 22.38 15.69
C ALA A 625 8.08 20.89 16.05
N TYR A 626 6.84 20.45 16.32
CA TYR A 626 6.53 19.05 16.57
C TYR A 626 6.78 18.17 15.35
N ILE A 627 6.32 18.58 14.17
CA ILE A 627 6.56 17.86 12.91
C ILE A 627 8.06 17.63 12.72
N LEU A 628 8.87 18.67 12.87
CA LEU A 628 10.33 18.57 12.74
C LEU A 628 10.93 17.57 13.75
N ASP A 629 10.43 17.52 14.99
CA ASP A 629 10.89 16.55 15.99
C ASP A 629 10.57 15.08 15.64
N THR A 630 9.63 14.83 14.72
CA THR A 630 9.33 13.48 14.22
C THR A 630 10.35 12.93 13.21
N PHE A 631 11.40 13.70 12.88
CA PHE A 631 12.50 13.32 11.99
C PHE A 631 13.81 13.07 12.78
N PRO A 632 13.90 11.99 13.58
CA PRO A 632 15.00 11.78 14.52
C PRO A 632 16.37 11.56 13.86
N ILE A 633 16.43 11.14 12.59
CA ILE A 633 17.71 11.02 11.87
C ILE A 633 18.24 12.41 11.48
N VAL A 634 17.39 13.31 11.00
CA VAL A 634 17.80 14.69 10.70
C VAL A 634 18.34 15.34 11.97
N LYS A 635 17.59 15.23 13.08
CA LYS A 635 18.03 15.71 14.40
C LYS A 635 19.40 15.16 14.81
N ARG A 636 19.58 13.83 14.78
CA ARG A 636 20.85 13.20 15.18
C ARG A 636 22.02 13.61 14.27
N LYS A 637 21.79 13.74 12.96
CA LYS A 637 22.83 14.19 12.01
C LYS A 637 23.23 15.64 12.28
N ASP A 638 22.26 16.51 12.53
CA ASP A 638 22.52 17.92 12.87
C ASP A 638 23.25 18.06 14.21
N GLU A 639 22.79 17.38 15.25
CA GLU A 639 23.44 17.41 16.57
C GLU A 639 24.87 16.89 16.50
N ALA A 640 25.11 15.82 15.72
CA ALA A 640 26.46 15.29 15.51
C ALA A 640 27.38 16.25 14.75
N LYS A 641 26.86 16.99 13.76
CA LYS A 641 27.66 17.87 12.90
C LYS A 641 27.82 19.29 13.45
N TYR A 642 26.78 19.82 14.11
CA TYR A 642 26.67 21.23 14.49
C TYR A 642 26.48 21.44 16.00
N GLY A 643 26.27 20.38 16.79
CA GLY A 643 26.04 20.47 18.24
C GLY A 643 24.62 20.90 18.64
N GLU A 644 23.72 21.10 17.68
CA GLU A 644 22.34 21.51 17.89
C GLU A 644 21.44 20.97 16.77
N TYR A 645 20.11 20.99 16.94
CA TYR A 645 19.18 20.68 15.87
C TYR A 645 19.02 21.87 14.90
N ARG A 646 20.08 22.14 14.15
CA ARG A 646 20.25 23.31 13.27
C ARG A 646 19.08 23.48 12.28
N THR A 647 18.69 22.42 11.58
CA THR A 647 17.57 22.44 10.60
C THR A 647 16.29 22.94 11.25
N LYS A 648 15.95 22.45 12.45
CA LYS A 648 14.74 22.88 13.15
C LYS A 648 14.80 24.36 13.54
N ARG A 649 15.93 24.80 14.11
CA ARG A 649 16.11 26.21 14.49
C ARG A 649 15.95 27.12 13.27
N GLU A 650 16.69 26.86 12.20
CA GLU A 650 16.71 27.71 11.01
C GLU A 650 15.33 27.80 10.35
N ILE A 651 14.63 26.67 10.20
CA ILE A 651 13.27 26.65 9.65
C ILE A 651 12.31 27.46 10.52
N LEU A 652 12.36 27.31 11.85
CA LEU A 652 11.46 28.03 12.75
C LEU A 652 11.77 29.54 12.81
N ASP A 653 13.04 29.92 12.78
CA ASP A 653 13.43 31.33 12.76
C ASP A 653 12.99 32.00 11.43
N ILE A 654 13.10 31.29 10.30
CA ILE A 654 12.60 31.77 9.01
C ILE A 654 11.08 31.83 9.01
N TYR A 655 10.40 30.82 9.57
CA TYR A 655 8.96 30.81 9.73
C TYR A 655 8.48 32.03 10.51
N ASP A 656 9.15 32.36 11.62
CA ASP A 656 8.83 33.52 12.46
C ASP A 656 9.10 34.84 11.71
N ALA A 657 10.19 34.93 10.95
CA ALA A 657 10.50 36.08 10.11
C ALA A 657 9.45 36.30 8.99
N MET A 658 9.00 35.23 8.32
CA MET A 658 7.91 35.30 7.33
C MET A 658 6.59 35.73 7.97
N ARG A 659 6.29 35.22 9.17
CA ARG A 659 5.09 35.59 9.92
C ARG A 659 5.11 37.07 10.31
N HIS A 660 6.26 37.56 10.76
CA HIS A 660 6.45 38.97 11.04
C HIS A 660 6.27 39.83 9.79
N ALA A 661 6.89 39.44 8.67
CA ALA A 661 6.74 40.12 7.37
C ALA A 661 5.26 40.20 6.94
N GLN A 662 4.52 39.11 7.08
CA GLN A 662 3.08 39.06 6.82
C GLN A 662 2.28 40.01 7.73
N HIS A 663 2.53 40.00 9.04
CA HIS A 663 1.81 40.87 9.98
C HIS A 663 2.15 42.35 9.82
N ALA A 664 3.41 42.67 9.50
CA ALA A 664 3.88 44.03 9.29
C ALA A 664 3.64 44.55 7.86
N ASN A 665 3.15 43.69 6.95
CA ASN A 665 2.97 43.98 5.53
C ASN A 665 4.25 44.53 4.86
N ILE A 666 5.38 43.91 5.17
CA ILE A 666 6.69 44.21 4.57
C ILE A 666 7.23 42.97 3.84
N PRO A 667 8.10 43.13 2.83
CA PRO A 667 8.74 41.97 2.19
C PRO A 667 9.67 41.22 3.14
N TYR A 668 9.53 39.90 3.22
CA TYR A 668 10.49 39.01 3.84
C TYR A 668 11.85 39.16 3.15
N HIS A 669 12.86 39.45 3.95
CA HIS A 669 14.24 39.52 3.48
C HIS A 669 14.89 38.15 3.58
N THR A 670 15.30 37.60 2.44
CA THR A 670 16.01 36.31 2.39
C THR A 670 17.33 36.36 3.16
N ARG A 671 17.75 35.24 3.75
CA ARG A 671 19.08 35.10 4.38
C ARG A 671 20.21 34.94 3.37
N LEU A 672 19.86 34.78 2.09
CA LEU A 672 20.77 34.51 0.99
C LEU A 672 21.23 35.81 0.34
N ASP A 673 22.55 36.02 0.27
CA ASP A 673 23.18 37.04 -0.56
C ASP A 673 24.24 36.37 -1.45
N PRO A 674 24.16 36.48 -2.79
CA PRO A 674 23.08 37.04 -3.62
C PRO A 674 21.69 36.40 -3.40
N PRO A 675 20.56 37.00 -3.81
CA PRO A 675 19.24 36.38 -3.70
C PRO A 675 19.14 35.07 -4.52
N PRO A 676 18.11 34.23 -4.29
CA PRO A 676 17.91 32.98 -5.03
C PRO A 676 17.91 33.16 -6.56
N ALA A 677 18.56 32.24 -7.27
CA ALA A 677 18.76 32.22 -8.72
C ALA A 677 19.45 33.46 -9.31
N ASP A 678 20.18 34.24 -8.51
CA ASP A 678 20.98 35.36 -9.01
C ASP A 678 22.13 34.85 -9.92
N PRO A 679 22.38 35.45 -11.10
CA PRO A 679 23.45 35.02 -12.00
C PRO A 679 24.85 34.97 -11.36
N ARG A 680 25.10 35.75 -10.29
CA ARG A 680 26.36 35.72 -9.55
C ARG A 680 26.64 34.38 -8.86
N VAL A 681 25.61 33.58 -8.60
CA VAL A 681 25.78 32.23 -8.02
C VAL A 681 25.84 31.13 -9.08
N ALA A 682 25.66 31.47 -10.36
CA ALA A 682 25.85 30.55 -11.47
C ALA A 682 27.32 30.33 -11.85
N HIS A 683 27.58 29.26 -12.60
CA HIS A 683 28.86 29.06 -13.27
C HIS A 683 29.11 30.18 -14.31
N PRO A 684 30.36 30.46 -14.69
CA PRO A 684 30.64 31.36 -15.79
C PRO A 684 30.05 30.83 -17.10
N ALA A 685 29.57 31.73 -17.97
CA ALA A 685 29.13 31.39 -19.32
C ALA A 685 30.35 31.01 -20.19
N ILE A 686 30.75 29.75 -20.13
CA ILE A 686 31.84 29.19 -20.95
C ILE A 686 31.22 28.37 -22.09
N PRO A 687 31.79 28.38 -23.31
CA PRO A 687 31.34 27.52 -24.41
C PRO A 687 31.35 26.05 -24.01
N ARG A 688 30.33 25.29 -24.44
CA ARG A 688 30.24 23.84 -24.17
C ARG A 688 31.42 23.10 -24.82
N PRO A 689 32.07 22.17 -24.12
CA PRO A 689 33.00 21.22 -24.74
C PRO A 689 32.29 20.21 -25.64
#